data_AF-A0AAU9X5R5-F1
#
_entry.id   AF-A0AAU9X5R5-F1
#
_cell.length_a   1.000
_cell.length_b   1.000
_cell.length_c   1.000
_cell.angle_alpha   90.00
_cell.angle_beta   90.00
_cell.angle_gamma   90.00
#
_symmetry.space_group_name_H-M   'P 1'
#
loop_
_entity.id
_entity.type
_entity.pdbx_description
1 polymer ?
#
loop_
_entity_poly.entity_id
_entity_poly.type
_entity_poly.pdbx_seq_one_letter_code
_entity_poly.pdbx_strand_id
1 'polypeptide(L)'
;TAGDQCRIEINIRGMALKGFVFKRMTVAAPHICDFLCEKEITCQSYNFNRKEQICELNNRTKDARPENFQSDLAWFYIRRLNGRAPLGSIPELPARSCREITASEGKNTASNKYWLDPSGTGSAVLVYCDMNLEGFTAVFTNLGKSGTKGPDSVGSHYTGQDHDGQVTVSSGIQLWTVPHTGEYRIETIGASGGYSKDSVINGGRGARMIGNFMLTKDEIIRILVGQRGQKAYSNEKTGSGGGGTFVVRGDNKPLIIAGGGGGIAKMTEQHSGCDASINTTGNAGYNSPSLSGGSNGEGGQTYKLHSGGAGGGFYSNGEDSETSGRGGKGGKGFLGGGEGGAHQGGFGGGGGYHVGKDLPGGGGGYSGGRGGANKDIFCGGGGGGGSFNNGTNQQNECCYNTAGHVDAPRNIVPYHYGLLSLISFRRLSSVAQQLHALLSSLLSLVVAPCLQQGRAGLHKCRPLKKKTAGIFHRRVKCLSVGSALKNFSILNSTNRFNLFAGIITGIFSEDMLSVFSCFVLTVLASLIPEGQGSCRSLLFATFPKPGFRLENHTIRTIDVINEDLCMFQCYLEPNCVSYNFHKISQESGKHKCELNNATIEHDEGLLKNESYIYRGAENACKKNPCKNNATCQAGFTDRDYQCLCVDGSGFKGHDCDEGKESYTFISIANDMISSAVWDKSARVNFSKANQIARARFTAVFTNLGKGGTEGPNSVGSHYTGQDHDGQVTVSSGIQLWIVPHTGEYRIETIGASGGYGEDSVINGGRGARMIGNFMLTKDEIIRILVGQKGERSNSYKNAASGGGGTFVVREDNKPLIIAGGGGGVAKMTEQHSGCDASINTTGNAGYNSSFLSGGSNGNGGKTDKSHPGGGGGGFYSNREDTKIPFGDGGRGGKGFLAGGEGGAHQGGFGGGGGSRFKGEIPGGGGGYSGGSGGANKDISCGGGGGSFNNGTNQQNECCYNTAGHGKVIITFLH
;
A
#
# COMPACT_ATOMS: atom_id res chain seq x y z
N THR A 1 -19.30 5.57 -29.35
CA THR A 1 -19.96 4.63 -30.29
C THR A 1 -20.53 3.48 -29.49
N ALA A 2 -21.68 2.93 -29.89
CA ALA A 2 -22.41 1.88 -29.17
C ALA A 2 -21.65 0.53 -29.01
N GLY A 3 -20.40 0.44 -29.45
CA GLY A 3 -19.52 -0.73 -29.29
C GLY A 3 -18.95 -0.90 -27.88
N ASP A 4 -18.99 0.13 -27.02
CA ASP A 4 -18.46 0.04 -25.65
C ASP A 4 -19.50 -0.44 -24.61
N GLN A 5 -20.78 -0.54 -24.98
CA GLN A 5 -21.87 -0.90 -24.05
C GLN A 5 -22.30 -2.37 -24.14
N CYS A 6 -21.99 -3.08 -25.24
CA CYS A 6 -22.23 -4.51 -25.37
C CYS A 6 -20.89 -5.23 -25.57
N ARG A 7 -20.32 -5.78 -24.49
CA ARG A 7 -19.08 -6.55 -24.60
C ARG A 7 -19.40 -7.94 -25.19
N ILE A 8 -18.79 -8.30 -26.32
CA ILE A 8 -18.98 -9.60 -26.98
C ILE A 8 -17.97 -10.61 -26.40
N GLU A 9 -18.43 -11.77 -25.94
CA GLU A 9 -17.57 -12.88 -25.52
C GLU A 9 -17.11 -13.72 -26.73
N ILE A 10 -15.80 -13.79 -26.97
CA ILE A 10 -15.20 -14.67 -27.98
C ILE A 10 -14.43 -15.77 -27.24
N ASN A 11 -14.78 -17.03 -27.48
CA ASN A 11 -14.00 -18.15 -26.93
C ASN A 11 -12.58 -18.13 -27.51
N ILE A 12 -11.57 -18.34 -26.67
CA ILE A 12 -10.17 -18.37 -27.11
C ILE A 12 -9.67 -19.81 -26.98
N ARG A 13 -9.58 -20.50 -28.12
CA ARG A 13 -9.13 -21.90 -28.20
C ARG A 13 -7.62 -22.02 -27.98
N GLY A 14 -7.20 -23.10 -27.34
CA GLY A 14 -5.79 -23.43 -27.12
C GLY A 14 -5.12 -22.56 -26.06
N MET A 15 -5.89 -21.93 -25.19
CA MET A 15 -5.41 -21.02 -24.14
C MET A 15 -6.13 -21.31 -22.83
N ALA A 16 -5.42 -21.12 -21.72
CA ALA A 16 -5.97 -21.21 -20.38
C ALA A 16 -5.34 -20.16 -19.45
N LEU A 17 -6.15 -19.60 -18.55
CA LEU A 17 -5.67 -18.74 -17.48
C LEU A 17 -5.22 -19.61 -16.30
N LYS A 18 -3.95 -19.55 -15.91
CA LYS A 18 -3.37 -20.39 -14.86
C LYS A 18 -3.14 -19.60 -13.56
N GLY A 19 -3.20 -20.27 -12.41
CA GLY A 19 -2.91 -19.66 -11.10
C GLY A 19 -4.04 -18.86 -10.45
N PHE A 20 -5.17 -18.70 -11.15
CA PHE A 20 -6.37 -18.00 -10.64
C PHE A 20 -7.60 -18.90 -10.53
N VAL A 21 -7.40 -20.20 -10.73
CA VAL A 21 -8.44 -21.22 -10.60
C VAL A 21 -8.77 -21.39 -9.12
N PHE A 22 -9.99 -21.06 -8.73
CA PHE A 22 -10.46 -21.23 -7.35
C PHE A 22 -11.45 -22.39 -7.20
N LYS A 23 -11.95 -22.93 -8.32
CA LYS A 23 -12.85 -24.08 -8.34
C LYS A 23 -12.59 -24.92 -9.58
N ARG A 24 -12.49 -26.25 -9.41
CA ARG A 24 -12.29 -27.21 -10.50
C ARG A 24 -13.27 -28.38 -10.36
N MET A 25 -13.86 -28.79 -11.47
CA MET A 25 -14.94 -29.80 -11.49
C MET A 25 -15.11 -30.45 -12.85
N THR A 26 -15.70 -31.63 -12.89
CA THR A 26 -16.06 -32.32 -14.14
C THR A 26 -17.47 -31.91 -14.54
N VAL A 27 -17.66 -31.48 -15.79
CA VAL A 27 -18.98 -31.05 -16.32
C VAL A 27 -19.20 -31.61 -17.72
N ALA A 28 -20.44 -31.99 -18.04
CA ALA A 28 -20.78 -32.66 -19.29
C ALA A 28 -20.74 -31.76 -20.55
N ALA A 29 -20.70 -30.43 -20.37
CA ALA A 29 -20.67 -29.48 -21.47
C ALA A 29 -20.16 -28.09 -21.00
N PRO A 30 -19.63 -27.27 -21.92
CA PRO A 30 -19.10 -25.94 -21.61
C PRO A 30 -20.09 -24.97 -20.98
N HIS A 31 -21.36 -24.97 -21.40
CA HIS A 31 -22.38 -24.05 -20.85
C HIS A 31 -22.64 -24.30 -19.36
N ILE A 32 -22.33 -25.50 -18.86
CA ILE A 32 -22.44 -25.81 -17.43
C ILE A 32 -21.37 -25.04 -16.64
N CYS A 33 -20.18 -24.80 -17.21
CA CYS A 33 -19.19 -23.91 -16.59
C CYS A 33 -19.72 -22.50 -16.43
N ASP A 34 -20.45 -22.02 -17.44
CA ASP A 34 -20.99 -20.67 -17.44
C ASP A 34 -22.01 -20.50 -16.32
N PHE A 35 -22.99 -21.41 -16.26
CA PHE A 35 -23.97 -21.46 -15.17
C PHE A 35 -23.32 -21.55 -13.78
N LEU A 36 -22.26 -22.33 -13.62
CA LEU A 36 -21.57 -22.49 -12.34
C LEU A 36 -20.72 -21.26 -11.99
N CYS A 37 -20.12 -20.61 -13.00
CA CYS A 37 -19.45 -19.33 -12.83
C CYS A 37 -20.46 -18.24 -12.44
N GLU A 38 -21.68 -18.28 -12.99
CA GLU A 38 -22.72 -17.31 -12.67
C GLU A 38 -23.14 -17.31 -11.20
N LYS A 39 -23.21 -18.50 -10.60
CA LYS A 39 -23.54 -18.70 -9.19
C LYS A 39 -22.43 -18.26 -8.22
N GLU A 40 -21.23 -18.02 -8.71
CA GLU A 40 -20.07 -17.61 -7.92
C GLU A 40 -19.78 -16.13 -8.16
N ILE A 41 -20.04 -15.26 -7.17
CA ILE A 41 -19.89 -13.80 -7.32
C ILE A 41 -18.44 -13.37 -7.63
N THR A 42 -17.47 -14.17 -7.19
CA THR A 42 -16.04 -13.96 -7.43
C THR A 42 -15.57 -14.52 -8.77
N CYS A 43 -16.41 -15.27 -9.49
CA CYS A 43 -16.03 -15.83 -10.79
C CYS A 43 -15.98 -14.74 -11.86
N GLN A 44 -14.81 -14.60 -12.48
CA GLN A 44 -14.53 -13.60 -13.50
C GLN A 44 -14.33 -14.21 -14.90
N SER A 45 -13.91 -15.47 -14.97
CA SER A 45 -13.73 -16.23 -16.22
C SER A 45 -13.62 -17.73 -15.93
N TYR A 46 -13.56 -18.58 -16.95
CA TYR A 46 -13.33 -20.02 -16.78
C TYR A 46 -12.49 -20.63 -17.91
N ASN A 47 -11.79 -21.72 -17.61
CA ASN A 47 -11.18 -22.60 -18.60
C ASN A 47 -12.03 -23.87 -18.73
N PHE A 48 -12.10 -24.44 -19.93
CA PHE A 48 -12.73 -25.74 -20.14
C PHE A 48 -11.88 -26.65 -21.02
N ASN A 49 -11.74 -27.91 -20.59
CA ASN A 49 -11.07 -28.96 -21.33
C ASN A 49 -12.12 -29.87 -21.97
N ARG A 50 -12.16 -29.89 -23.30
CA ARG A 50 -13.16 -30.68 -24.05
C ARG A 50 -12.88 -32.17 -24.05
N LYS A 51 -11.61 -32.58 -23.90
CA LYS A 51 -11.23 -34.00 -23.91
C LYS A 51 -11.52 -34.67 -22.58
N GLU A 52 -11.20 -33.98 -21.48
CA GLU A 52 -11.35 -34.50 -20.12
C GLU A 52 -12.67 -34.06 -19.47
N GLN A 53 -13.44 -33.18 -20.12
CA GLN A 53 -14.71 -32.65 -19.61
C GLN A 53 -14.53 -31.91 -18.26
N ILE A 54 -13.43 -31.15 -18.14
CA ILE A 54 -13.05 -30.44 -16.92
C ILE A 54 -13.33 -28.96 -17.08
N CYS A 55 -13.94 -28.38 -16.06
CA CYS A 55 -14.20 -26.97 -15.88
C CYS A 55 -13.32 -26.38 -14.77
N GLU A 56 -12.71 -25.22 -15.01
CA GLU A 56 -11.93 -24.47 -14.04
C GLU A 56 -12.43 -23.02 -13.96
N LEU A 57 -13.04 -22.64 -12.84
CA LEU A 57 -13.51 -21.28 -12.61
C LEU A 57 -12.37 -20.41 -12.09
N ASN A 58 -12.22 -19.22 -12.66
CA ASN A 58 -11.16 -18.26 -12.38
C ASN A 58 -11.69 -16.98 -11.74
N ASN A 59 -10.99 -16.47 -10.74
CA ASN A 59 -11.33 -15.20 -10.07
C ASN A 59 -10.66 -13.98 -10.73
N ARG A 60 -10.06 -14.17 -11.92
CA ARG A 60 -9.44 -13.11 -12.74
C ARG A 60 -9.80 -13.26 -14.20
N THR A 61 -9.55 -12.21 -14.98
CA THR A 61 -9.66 -12.21 -16.44
C THR A 61 -8.28 -12.20 -17.07
N LYS A 62 -8.18 -12.59 -18.35
CA LYS A 62 -6.94 -12.47 -19.13
C LYS A 62 -6.42 -11.02 -19.20
N ASP A 63 -7.31 -10.03 -19.11
CA ASP A 63 -6.95 -8.61 -19.21
C ASP A 63 -6.41 -8.09 -17.86
N ALA A 64 -6.90 -8.64 -16.73
CA ALA A 64 -6.34 -8.38 -15.40
C ALA A 64 -4.97 -9.05 -15.20
N ARG A 65 -4.74 -10.21 -15.83
CA ARG A 65 -3.56 -11.09 -15.64
C ARG A 65 -3.01 -11.66 -16.95
N PRO A 66 -2.53 -10.82 -17.87
CA PRO A 66 -2.04 -11.26 -19.17
C PRO A 66 -0.84 -12.21 -19.07
N GLU A 67 0.01 -12.06 -18.05
CA GLU A 67 1.20 -12.88 -17.79
C GLU A 67 0.88 -14.35 -17.46
N ASN A 68 -0.34 -14.62 -17.01
CA ASN A 68 -0.81 -15.95 -16.64
C ASN A 68 -1.71 -16.60 -17.69
N PHE A 69 -1.95 -15.91 -18.81
CA PHE A 69 -2.75 -16.41 -19.92
C PHE A 69 -1.84 -17.15 -20.91
N GLN A 70 -1.79 -18.48 -20.77
CA GLN A 70 -0.78 -19.32 -21.42
C GLN A 70 -1.42 -20.24 -22.46
N SER A 71 -0.64 -20.61 -23.47
CA SER A 71 -1.04 -21.59 -24.48
C SER A 71 -1.17 -22.97 -23.86
N ASP A 72 -2.34 -23.58 -24.04
CA ASP A 72 -2.65 -24.94 -23.59
C ASP A 72 -3.66 -25.55 -24.57
N LEU A 73 -3.17 -26.35 -25.52
CA LEU A 73 -3.94 -26.83 -26.68
C LEU A 73 -5.16 -27.68 -26.30
N ALA A 74 -5.19 -28.25 -25.10
CA ALA A 74 -6.31 -29.06 -24.62
C ALA A 74 -7.48 -28.24 -24.05
N TRP A 75 -7.30 -26.92 -23.86
CA TRP A 75 -8.22 -26.05 -23.16
C TRP A 75 -8.72 -24.90 -24.03
N PHE A 76 -9.85 -24.33 -23.65
CA PHE A 76 -10.26 -23.01 -24.12
C PHE A 76 -10.71 -22.13 -22.96
N TYR A 77 -10.53 -20.82 -23.15
CA TYR A 77 -10.80 -19.79 -22.17
C TYR A 77 -12.02 -18.96 -22.56
N ILE A 78 -12.86 -18.62 -21.57
CA ILE A 78 -14.02 -17.74 -21.72
C ILE A 78 -14.06 -16.75 -20.55
N ARG A 79 -14.20 -15.44 -20.85
CA ARG A 79 -14.36 -14.36 -19.87
C ARG A 79 -15.84 -14.14 -19.62
N ARG A 80 -16.26 -14.00 -18.35
CA ARG A 80 -17.63 -13.63 -17.98
C ARG A 80 -17.83 -12.12 -18.06
N LEU A 81 -18.94 -11.66 -18.63
CA LEU A 81 -19.26 -10.23 -18.74
C LEU A 81 -20.53 -9.82 -17.99
N ASN A 82 -21.51 -10.71 -17.85
CA ASN A 82 -22.80 -10.43 -17.20
C ASN A 82 -22.88 -10.98 -15.76
N GLY A 83 -23.51 -10.24 -14.84
CA GLY A 83 -23.65 -10.61 -13.42
C GLY A 83 -22.33 -10.71 -12.63
N ARG A 84 -21.22 -10.29 -13.25
CA ARG A 84 -19.87 -10.33 -12.69
C ARG A 84 -19.68 -9.13 -11.75
N ALA A 85 -19.29 -9.36 -10.50
CA ALA A 85 -18.83 -8.27 -9.64
C ALA A 85 -17.59 -7.60 -10.28
N PRO A 86 -17.58 -6.26 -10.47
CA PRO A 86 -16.40 -5.57 -10.97
C PRO A 86 -15.18 -5.85 -10.08
N LEU A 87 -14.02 -6.01 -10.70
CA LEU A 87 -12.80 -6.30 -9.95
C LEU A 87 -12.53 -5.18 -8.92
N GLY A 88 -12.35 -5.54 -7.65
CA GLY A 88 -12.17 -4.59 -6.56
C GLY A 88 -13.44 -3.91 -6.04
N SER A 89 -14.64 -4.29 -6.51
CA SER A 89 -15.88 -3.72 -5.96
C SER A 89 -16.33 -4.37 -4.65
N ILE A 90 -15.89 -5.61 -4.38
CA ILE A 90 -16.22 -6.38 -3.17
C ILE A 90 -14.94 -6.96 -2.56
N PRO A 91 -14.88 -7.14 -1.22
CA PRO A 91 -13.67 -7.60 -0.54
C PRO A 91 -13.29 -9.05 -0.85
N GLU A 92 -14.24 -9.90 -1.27
CA GLU A 92 -14.00 -11.28 -1.73
C GLU A 92 -13.39 -11.34 -3.14
N LEU A 93 -13.42 -10.20 -3.86
CA LEU A 93 -12.85 -10.02 -5.17
C LEU A 93 -11.98 -8.75 -5.20
N PRO A 94 -10.92 -8.66 -4.36
CA PRO A 94 -10.07 -7.49 -4.37
C PRO A 94 -9.22 -7.48 -5.63
N ALA A 95 -8.95 -6.32 -6.20
CA ALA A 95 -7.88 -6.20 -7.19
C ALA A 95 -6.53 -6.13 -6.46
N ARG A 96 -5.40 -6.15 -7.15
CA ARG A 96 -4.08 -5.95 -6.53
C ARG A 96 -3.53 -4.56 -6.75
N SER A 97 -4.17 -3.80 -7.63
CA SER A 97 -3.89 -2.38 -7.84
C SER A 97 -5.03 -1.70 -8.59
N CYS A 98 -5.11 -0.38 -8.50
CA CYS A 98 -6.06 0.43 -9.28
C CYS A 98 -5.95 0.20 -10.80
N ARG A 99 -4.74 -0.10 -11.28
CA ARG A 99 -4.52 -0.45 -12.69
C ARG A 99 -5.06 -1.83 -13.05
N GLU A 100 -5.02 -2.82 -12.17
CA GLU A 100 -5.64 -4.13 -12.44
C GLU A 100 -7.16 -3.98 -12.60
N ILE A 101 -7.78 -3.10 -11.81
CA ILE A 101 -9.19 -2.71 -11.96
C ILE A 101 -9.39 -2.07 -13.32
N THR A 102 -8.60 -1.06 -13.68
CA THR A 102 -8.72 -0.37 -14.97
C THR A 102 -8.51 -1.33 -16.16
N ALA A 103 -7.59 -2.29 -16.05
CA ALA A 103 -7.32 -3.29 -17.08
C ALA A 103 -8.46 -4.31 -17.22
N SER A 104 -9.08 -4.71 -16.10
CA SER A 104 -10.23 -5.61 -16.09
C SER A 104 -11.51 -4.88 -16.54
N GLU A 105 -11.80 -3.72 -15.97
CA GLU A 105 -13.08 -3.01 -16.07
C GLU A 105 -13.11 -1.97 -17.21
N GLY A 106 -11.95 -1.57 -17.73
CA GLY A 106 -11.82 -0.66 -18.88
C GLY A 106 -11.62 0.81 -18.48
N LYS A 107 -11.29 1.64 -19.48
CA LYS A 107 -10.85 3.04 -19.31
C LYS A 107 -11.91 3.99 -18.72
N ASN A 108 -13.19 3.63 -18.75
CA ASN A 108 -14.29 4.46 -18.22
C ASN A 108 -14.60 4.17 -16.73
N THR A 109 -13.72 3.46 -16.03
CA THR A 109 -13.93 3.13 -14.63
C THR A 109 -13.77 4.39 -13.76
N ALA A 110 -14.74 4.67 -12.90
CA ALA A 110 -14.78 5.91 -12.13
C ALA A 110 -13.70 5.99 -11.04
N SER A 111 -13.16 7.17 -10.79
CA SER A 111 -12.31 7.40 -9.61
C SER A 111 -13.12 7.25 -8.33
N ASN A 112 -12.83 6.23 -7.53
CA ASN A 112 -13.58 5.90 -6.31
C ASN A 112 -12.74 4.99 -5.39
N LYS A 113 -13.32 4.61 -4.26
CA LYS A 113 -12.77 3.62 -3.33
C LYS A 113 -12.99 2.19 -3.83
N TYR A 114 -11.91 1.41 -3.91
CA TYR A 114 -11.91 0.02 -4.35
C TYR A 114 -11.15 -0.88 -3.37
N TRP A 115 -11.57 -2.13 -3.28
CA TRP A 115 -10.91 -3.18 -2.51
C TRP A 115 -9.66 -3.67 -3.25
N LEU A 116 -8.50 -3.41 -2.66
CA LEU A 116 -7.20 -3.83 -3.15
C LEU A 116 -6.54 -4.81 -2.15
N ASP A 117 -5.97 -5.90 -2.63
CA ASP A 117 -5.06 -6.80 -1.93
C ASP A 117 -3.74 -6.85 -2.72
N PRO A 118 -2.88 -5.82 -2.61
CA PRO A 118 -1.65 -5.72 -3.40
C PRO A 118 -0.69 -6.88 -3.10
N SER A 119 -0.68 -7.37 -1.87
CA SER A 119 0.17 -8.45 -1.38
C SER A 119 -0.32 -9.84 -1.78
N GLY A 120 -1.62 -10.00 -2.05
CA GLY A 120 -2.20 -11.30 -2.39
C GLY A 120 -2.42 -12.27 -1.29
N THR A 121 -2.47 -11.74 -0.10
CA THR A 121 -2.55 -12.49 1.14
C THR A 121 -4.00 -12.83 1.49
N GLY A 122 -4.96 -12.41 0.65
CA GLY A 122 -6.39 -12.54 0.90
C GLY A 122 -6.96 -11.41 1.75
N SER A 123 -6.19 -10.34 2.02
CA SER A 123 -6.59 -9.21 2.87
C SER A 123 -6.84 -7.96 2.02
N ALA A 124 -8.09 -7.77 1.63
CA ALA A 124 -8.55 -6.62 0.87
C ALA A 124 -8.64 -5.34 1.73
N VAL A 125 -8.10 -4.23 1.26
CA VAL A 125 -8.21 -2.90 1.86
C VAL A 125 -8.87 -1.92 0.90
N LEU A 126 -9.73 -1.05 1.43
CA LEU A 126 -10.46 -0.08 0.62
C LEU A 126 -9.59 1.18 0.34
N VAL A 127 -9.17 1.37 -0.91
CA VAL A 127 -8.24 2.43 -1.35
C VAL A 127 -8.93 3.34 -2.36
N TYR A 128 -8.79 4.66 -2.22
CA TYR A 128 -9.25 5.59 -3.25
C TYR A 128 -8.32 5.48 -4.47
N CYS A 129 -8.85 4.99 -5.58
CA CYS A 129 -8.19 4.95 -6.87
C CYS A 129 -8.65 6.16 -7.68
N ASP A 130 -7.71 7.03 -8.04
CA ASP A 130 -7.95 8.00 -9.10
C ASP A 130 -7.64 7.31 -10.44
N MET A 131 -8.70 6.93 -11.16
CA MET A 131 -8.61 6.20 -12.43
C MET A 131 -8.19 7.09 -13.60
N ASN A 132 -8.01 8.39 -13.35
CA ASN A 132 -7.57 9.39 -14.34
C ASN A 132 -6.07 9.72 -14.25
N LEU A 133 -5.34 9.23 -13.23
CA LEU A 133 -3.92 9.50 -13.04
C LEU A 133 -3.06 8.44 -13.75
N GLU A 134 -2.40 8.82 -14.84
CA GLU A 134 -1.33 8.02 -15.48
C GLU A 134 -0.08 8.00 -14.56
N GLY A 135 0.68 6.89 -14.56
CA GLY A 135 1.67 6.58 -13.51
C GLY A 135 2.81 7.59 -13.35
N PHE A 136 2.88 8.24 -12.19
CA PHE A 136 3.85 9.28 -11.81
C PHE A 136 5.25 8.73 -11.45
N THR A 137 6.30 8.76 -12.25
CA THR A 137 7.65 8.32 -11.85
C THR A 137 8.62 9.49 -11.63
N ALA A 138 9.30 9.52 -10.48
CA ALA A 138 10.32 10.53 -10.17
C ALA A 138 11.69 9.91 -9.91
N VAL A 139 12.74 10.35 -10.61
CA VAL A 139 14.10 9.80 -10.47
C VAL A 139 15.05 10.87 -9.93
N PHE A 140 15.52 10.67 -8.70
CA PHE A 140 16.43 11.60 -8.05
C PHE A 140 17.88 11.15 -8.23
N THR A 141 18.73 12.06 -8.69
CA THR A 141 20.15 11.78 -8.95
C THR A 141 21.05 12.70 -8.12
N ASN A 142 22.37 12.51 -8.20
CA ASN A 142 23.35 13.45 -7.64
C ASN A 142 23.41 14.79 -8.40
N LEU A 143 22.55 15.03 -9.39
CA LEU A 143 22.52 16.25 -10.22
C LEU A 143 23.87 16.52 -10.88
N GLY A 144 24.58 15.47 -11.28
CA GLY A 144 25.90 15.54 -11.90
C GLY A 144 27.04 15.93 -10.96
N LYS A 145 26.82 16.00 -9.64
CA LYS A 145 27.89 16.26 -8.66
C LYS A 145 28.62 15.00 -8.18
N SER A 146 29.94 15.16 -8.05
CA SER A 146 30.87 14.19 -7.47
C SER A 146 31.79 14.89 -6.48
N GLY A 147 32.18 14.20 -5.40
CA GLY A 147 33.08 14.70 -4.36
C GLY A 147 32.41 14.80 -2.99
N THR A 148 32.93 15.70 -2.15
CA THR A 148 32.54 15.83 -0.74
C THR A 148 31.26 16.64 -0.53
N LYS A 149 30.89 17.49 -1.48
CA LYS A 149 29.74 18.41 -1.38
C LYS A 149 28.59 17.99 -2.29
N GLY A 150 27.38 18.26 -1.84
CA GLY A 150 26.17 18.06 -2.64
C GLY A 150 26.00 19.10 -3.75
N PRO A 151 24.98 18.94 -4.59
CA PRO A 151 24.63 19.91 -5.62
C PRO A 151 24.14 21.24 -5.05
N ASP A 152 24.36 22.33 -5.79
CA ASP A 152 23.94 23.67 -5.38
C ASP A 152 22.59 24.09 -6.00
N SER A 153 22.14 23.42 -7.08
CA SER A 153 20.86 23.70 -7.74
C SER A 153 20.38 22.49 -8.56
N VAL A 154 19.08 22.45 -8.88
CA VAL A 154 18.47 21.43 -9.75
C VAL A 154 18.84 21.63 -11.22
N GLY A 155 19.11 22.86 -11.66
CA GLY A 155 19.35 23.18 -13.08
C GLY A 155 18.22 22.68 -13.98
N SER A 156 18.58 22.14 -15.15
CA SER A 156 17.65 21.52 -16.10
C SER A 156 17.57 19.99 -15.99
N HIS A 157 18.09 19.40 -14.90
CA HIS A 157 18.25 17.95 -14.78
C HIS A 157 16.92 17.18 -14.74
N TYR A 158 15.85 17.83 -14.27
CA TYR A 158 14.51 17.23 -14.18
C TYR A 158 13.52 17.80 -15.20
N THR A 159 13.99 18.63 -16.14
CA THR A 159 13.11 19.20 -17.16
C THR A 159 12.43 18.11 -17.99
N GLY A 160 11.10 18.16 -18.06
CA GLY A 160 10.28 17.17 -18.78
C GLY A 160 10.12 15.82 -18.07
N GLN A 161 10.52 15.68 -16.81
CA GLN A 161 10.19 14.53 -15.95
C GLN A 161 8.95 14.82 -15.10
N ASP A 162 8.31 13.79 -14.52
CA ASP A 162 7.03 13.98 -13.82
C ASP A 162 7.11 14.88 -12.59
N HIS A 163 8.31 15.08 -12.06
CA HIS A 163 8.62 15.95 -10.93
C HIS A 163 9.32 17.26 -11.34
N ASP A 164 9.26 17.62 -12.63
CA ASP A 164 9.74 18.91 -13.12
C ASP A 164 9.05 20.06 -12.39
N GLY A 165 9.83 21.07 -11.99
CA GLY A 165 9.36 22.20 -11.19
C GLY A 165 8.93 21.89 -9.75
N GLN A 166 9.00 20.63 -9.28
CA GLN A 166 8.57 20.21 -7.94
C GLN A 166 9.73 20.04 -6.94
N VAL A 167 10.97 20.26 -7.38
CA VAL A 167 12.18 20.03 -6.57
C VAL A 167 12.97 21.32 -6.39
N THR A 168 13.39 21.57 -5.15
CA THR A 168 14.37 22.61 -4.82
C THR A 168 15.59 21.97 -4.15
N VAL A 169 16.72 22.68 -4.08
CA VAL A 169 17.95 22.18 -3.45
C VAL A 169 18.36 23.13 -2.34
N SER A 170 18.68 22.57 -1.17
CA SER A 170 19.22 23.31 -0.02
C SER A 170 20.37 22.52 0.59
N SER A 171 21.56 23.11 0.62
CA SER A 171 22.78 22.50 1.19
C SER A 171 23.10 21.10 0.63
N GLY A 172 22.91 20.88 -0.67
CA GLY A 172 23.14 19.57 -1.28
C GLY A 172 21.98 18.58 -1.17
N ILE A 173 20.92 18.90 -0.44
CA ILE A 173 19.75 18.05 -0.24
C ILE A 173 18.62 18.54 -1.15
N GLN A 174 18.01 17.61 -1.88
CA GLN A 174 16.86 17.88 -2.73
C GLN A 174 15.58 17.81 -1.90
N LEU A 175 14.74 18.84 -1.98
CA LEU A 175 13.44 18.95 -1.32
C LEU A 175 12.36 18.77 -2.38
N TRP A 176 11.60 17.69 -2.28
CA TRP A 176 10.53 17.36 -3.21
C TRP A 176 9.18 17.44 -2.53
N THR A 177 8.23 18.15 -3.15
CA THR A 177 6.84 18.23 -2.68
C THR A 177 6.01 17.12 -3.32
N VAL A 178 5.39 16.28 -2.49
CA VAL A 178 4.57 15.14 -2.95
C VAL A 178 3.34 15.66 -3.71
N PRO A 179 3.13 15.28 -4.97
CA PRO A 179 2.03 15.83 -5.78
C PRO A 179 0.67 15.18 -5.49
N HIS A 180 0.67 13.92 -5.00
CA HIS A 180 -0.55 13.15 -4.74
C HIS A 180 -0.41 12.28 -3.48
N THR A 181 -1.48 12.16 -2.70
CA THR A 181 -1.54 11.22 -1.57
C THR A 181 -1.66 9.79 -2.10
N GLY A 182 -0.82 8.88 -1.63
CA GLY A 182 -0.86 7.48 -2.07
C GLY A 182 0.30 6.62 -1.56
N GLU A 183 0.34 5.35 -1.98
CA GLU A 183 1.45 4.44 -1.71
C GLU A 183 2.54 4.61 -2.78
N TYR A 184 3.76 4.89 -2.36
CA TYR A 184 4.94 5.04 -3.20
C TYR A 184 5.91 3.89 -2.91
N ARG A 185 6.39 3.22 -3.96
CA ARG A 185 7.56 2.35 -3.83
C ARG A 185 8.81 3.21 -3.97
N ILE A 186 9.61 3.22 -2.92
CA ILE A 186 10.86 3.96 -2.90
C ILE A 186 12.01 2.95 -2.96
N GLU A 187 12.84 3.09 -3.98
CA GLU A 187 14.11 2.39 -4.13
C GLU A 187 15.25 3.37 -3.88
N THR A 188 16.20 2.98 -3.03
CA THR A 188 17.40 3.78 -2.73
C THR A 188 18.65 2.94 -2.86
N ILE A 189 19.72 3.55 -3.35
CA ILE A 189 21.00 2.88 -3.60
C ILE A 189 22.11 3.75 -3.00
N GLY A 190 22.93 3.17 -2.13
CA GLY A 190 24.11 3.83 -1.57
C GLY A 190 25.27 3.87 -2.56
N ALA A 191 26.15 4.85 -2.40
CA ALA A 191 27.28 4.99 -3.30
C ALA A 191 28.40 3.98 -2.98
N SER A 192 29.21 3.64 -3.98
CA SER A 192 30.40 2.82 -3.77
C SER A 192 31.56 3.62 -3.15
N GLY A 193 32.45 2.91 -2.47
CA GLY A 193 33.72 3.43 -2.01
C GLY A 193 34.72 3.67 -3.15
N GLY A 194 35.72 4.48 -2.86
CA GLY A 194 36.89 4.68 -3.69
C GLY A 194 37.86 3.50 -3.59
N TYR A 195 38.75 3.39 -4.57
CA TYR A 195 39.78 2.36 -4.64
C TYR A 195 41.09 2.89 -5.24
N SER A 196 42.16 2.13 -5.08
CA SER A 196 43.50 2.46 -5.58
C SER A 196 43.78 1.87 -6.97
N LYS A 197 44.79 2.36 -7.70
CA LYS A 197 45.18 1.74 -9.01
C LYS A 197 45.67 0.29 -8.85
N ASP A 198 46.17 -0.03 -7.66
CA ASP A 198 46.76 -1.32 -7.34
C ASP A 198 45.72 -2.33 -6.84
N SER A 199 44.44 -1.93 -6.78
CA SER A 199 43.34 -2.82 -6.40
C SER A 199 42.82 -3.55 -7.63
N VAL A 200 42.69 -4.88 -7.53
CA VAL A 200 42.07 -5.72 -8.57
C VAL A 200 40.56 -5.54 -8.57
N ILE A 201 40.00 -5.16 -7.43
CA ILE A 201 38.58 -4.91 -7.21
C ILE A 201 38.28 -3.41 -7.05
N ASN A 202 37.01 -3.06 -7.20
CA ASN A 202 36.49 -1.73 -6.90
C ASN A 202 36.28 -1.57 -5.38
N GLY A 203 36.02 -0.34 -4.92
CA GLY A 203 35.74 -0.07 -3.51
C GLY A 203 34.49 -0.80 -3.00
N GLY A 204 34.26 -0.73 -1.69
CA GLY A 204 33.08 -1.31 -1.06
C GLY A 204 31.81 -0.93 -1.81
N ARG A 205 30.90 -1.88 -1.98
CA ARG A 205 29.66 -1.70 -2.73
C ARG A 205 28.59 -1.10 -1.81
N GLY A 206 27.81 -0.15 -2.31
CA GLY A 206 26.66 0.40 -1.59
C GLY A 206 25.50 -0.59 -1.49
N ALA A 207 24.61 -0.38 -0.52
CA ALA A 207 23.41 -1.18 -0.33
C ALA A 207 22.29 -0.73 -1.28
N ARG A 208 21.34 -1.61 -1.55
CA ARG A 208 20.08 -1.30 -2.24
C ARG A 208 18.92 -1.61 -1.31
N MET A 209 18.08 -0.63 -1.05
CA MET A 209 16.95 -0.74 -0.13
C MET A 209 15.68 -0.40 -0.87
N ILE A 210 14.65 -1.23 -0.73
CA ILE A 210 13.35 -0.99 -1.33
C ILE A 210 12.26 -1.18 -0.29
N GLY A 211 11.29 -0.26 -0.26
CA GLY A 211 10.09 -0.39 0.56
C GLY A 211 8.94 0.41 -0.02
N ASN A 212 7.73 0.10 0.45
CA ASN A 212 6.53 0.86 0.15
C ASN A 212 6.19 1.82 1.30
N PHE A 213 5.75 3.03 0.96
CA PHE A 213 5.49 4.13 1.89
C PHE A 213 4.23 4.89 1.52
N MET A 214 3.37 5.15 2.50
CA MET A 214 2.27 6.10 2.34
C MET A 214 2.80 7.53 2.47
N LEU A 215 2.70 8.30 1.39
CA LEU A 215 3.04 9.73 1.37
C LEU A 215 1.76 10.55 1.18
N THR A 216 1.70 11.71 1.83
CA THR A 216 0.57 12.63 1.71
C THR A 216 0.91 13.76 0.74
N LYS A 217 -0.07 14.17 -0.07
CA LYS A 217 0.05 15.36 -0.92
C LYS A 217 0.57 16.56 -0.10
N ASP A 218 1.40 17.36 -0.75
CA ASP A 218 2.03 18.58 -0.22
C ASP A 218 3.06 18.33 0.90
N GLU A 219 3.32 17.07 1.27
CA GLU A 219 4.42 16.70 2.17
C GLU A 219 5.77 16.98 1.50
N ILE A 220 6.73 17.50 2.26
CA ILE A 220 8.11 17.71 1.79
C ILE A 220 8.96 16.49 2.15
N ILE A 221 9.55 15.87 1.13
CA ILE A 221 10.52 14.79 1.25
C ILE A 221 11.92 15.32 0.96
N ARG A 222 12.83 15.05 1.89
CA ARG A 222 14.26 15.40 1.83
C ARG A 222 15.04 14.21 1.27
N ILE A 223 15.69 14.43 0.14
CA ILE A 223 16.39 13.42 -0.64
C ILE A 223 17.86 13.81 -0.78
N LEU A 224 18.74 13.04 -0.16
CA LEU A 224 20.19 13.17 -0.30
C LEU A 224 20.69 11.96 -1.08
N VAL A 225 21.21 12.20 -2.28
CA VAL A 225 21.80 11.15 -3.12
C VAL A 225 23.29 11.02 -2.83
N GLY A 226 23.70 9.85 -2.34
CA GLY A 226 25.09 9.57 -1.99
C GLY A 226 26.00 9.63 -3.21
N GLN A 227 27.19 10.18 -3.03
CA GLN A 227 28.22 10.28 -4.05
C GLN A 227 29.36 9.29 -3.77
N ARG A 228 29.99 8.82 -4.84
CA ARG A 228 31.08 7.85 -4.77
C ARG A 228 32.31 8.44 -4.08
N GLY A 229 32.95 7.64 -3.23
CA GLY A 229 34.24 7.98 -2.64
C GLY A 229 35.32 8.07 -3.72
N GLN A 230 36.13 9.12 -3.72
CA GLN A 230 37.15 9.27 -4.76
C GLN A 230 38.40 8.44 -4.45
N LYS A 231 39.20 8.29 -5.49
CA LYS A 231 40.55 7.75 -5.42
C LYS A 231 41.52 8.82 -4.90
N ALA A 232 42.52 8.40 -4.12
CA ALA A 232 43.56 9.29 -3.63
C ALA A 232 44.47 9.86 -4.76
N TYR A 233 45.07 11.03 -4.53
CA TYR A 233 45.95 11.73 -5.49
C TYR A 233 47.25 10.95 -5.79
N SER A 234 48.02 11.38 -6.81
CA SER A 234 48.98 10.63 -7.63
C SER A 234 50.00 9.68 -6.96
N ASN A 235 50.22 9.74 -5.64
CA ASN A 235 51.22 8.93 -4.93
C ASN A 235 50.61 7.98 -3.87
N GLU A 236 49.30 8.04 -3.61
CA GLU A 236 48.61 7.28 -2.57
C GLU A 236 47.86 6.08 -3.16
N LYS A 237 47.91 4.94 -2.46
CA LYS A 237 47.34 3.66 -2.90
C LYS A 237 46.10 3.29 -2.09
N THR A 238 45.17 4.24 -1.95
CA THR A 238 43.94 4.07 -1.16
C THR A 238 42.74 4.82 -1.76
N GLY A 239 41.56 4.63 -1.17
CA GLY A 239 40.30 5.26 -1.56
C GLY A 239 39.45 5.67 -0.37
N SER A 240 38.57 6.65 -0.58
CA SER A 240 37.67 7.16 0.45
C SER A 240 36.35 6.39 0.53
N GLY A 241 35.59 6.56 1.62
CA GLY A 241 34.26 5.99 1.74
C GLY A 241 33.24 6.64 0.80
N GLY A 242 32.30 5.86 0.29
CA GLY A 242 31.12 6.34 -0.44
C GLY A 242 30.06 6.85 0.52
N GLY A 243 29.25 7.81 0.08
CA GLY A 243 28.14 8.32 0.87
C GLY A 243 26.89 7.46 0.82
N GLY A 244 26.10 7.53 1.88
CA GLY A 244 24.76 6.95 1.94
C GLY A 244 23.74 7.78 1.14
N THR A 245 22.66 7.12 0.73
CA THR A 245 21.50 7.77 0.10
C THR A 245 20.35 7.79 1.08
N PHE A 246 19.76 8.96 1.32
CA PHE A 246 18.76 9.20 2.36
C PHE A 246 17.46 9.71 1.76
N VAL A 247 16.34 9.10 2.14
CA VAL A 247 14.99 9.59 1.89
C VAL A 247 14.30 9.77 3.24
N VAL A 248 13.99 11.01 3.57
CA VAL A 248 13.63 11.45 4.93
C VAL A 248 12.45 12.42 4.84
N ARG A 249 11.49 12.34 5.75
CA ARG A 249 10.39 13.31 5.83
C ARG A 249 10.90 14.69 6.28
N GLY A 250 10.09 15.74 6.06
CA GLY A 250 10.45 17.12 6.42
C GLY A 250 10.76 17.34 7.90
N ASP A 251 10.18 16.53 8.79
CA ASP A 251 10.41 16.51 10.25
C ASP A 251 11.69 15.77 10.67
N ASN A 252 12.55 15.41 9.73
CA ASN A 252 13.75 14.58 9.93
C ASN A 252 13.46 13.13 10.36
N LYS A 253 12.27 12.59 10.06
CA LYS A 253 12.00 11.16 10.26
C LYS A 253 12.49 10.34 9.06
N PRO A 254 13.44 9.40 9.23
CA PRO A 254 13.93 8.59 8.12
C PRO A 254 12.83 7.66 7.59
N LEU A 255 12.68 7.58 6.27
CA LEU A 255 11.81 6.59 5.60
C LEU A 255 12.65 5.37 5.21
N ILE A 256 13.67 5.62 4.40
CA ILE A 256 14.56 4.60 3.86
C ILE A 256 15.93 5.21 3.55
N ILE A 257 16.99 4.50 3.94
CA ILE A 257 18.37 4.92 3.82
C ILE A 257 19.20 3.73 3.38
N ALA A 258 19.96 3.90 2.30
CA ALA A 258 20.91 2.90 1.82
C ALA A 258 22.34 3.31 2.19
N GLY A 259 23.05 2.44 2.90
CA GLY A 259 24.45 2.65 3.29
C GLY A 259 25.38 2.69 2.09
N GLY A 260 26.40 3.55 2.15
CA GLY A 260 27.50 3.64 1.21
C GLY A 260 28.63 2.66 1.55
N GLY A 261 29.38 2.22 0.55
CA GLY A 261 30.49 1.30 0.75
C GLY A 261 31.76 1.99 1.28
N GLY A 262 32.57 1.25 2.02
CA GLY A 262 33.87 1.72 2.52
C GLY A 262 34.92 1.79 1.42
N GLY A 263 35.92 2.65 1.61
CA GLY A 263 37.08 2.73 0.71
C GLY A 263 37.99 1.52 0.87
N ILE A 264 38.83 1.26 -0.13
CA ILE A 264 39.81 0.16 -0.08
C ILE A 264 41.21 0.61 -0.48
N ALA A 265 42.21 -0.14 -0.02
CA ALA A 265 43.61 -0.01 -0.38
C ALA A 265 44.17 -1.38 -0.79
N LYS A 266 44.81 -1.47 -1.98
CA LYS A 266 45.56 -2.65 -2.46
C LYS A 266 44.86 -4.01 -2.32
N MET A 267 43.53 -4.05 -2.43
CA MET A 267 42.76 -5.27 -2.20
C MET A 267 42.68 -6.14 -3.47
N THR A 268 42.89 -7.46 -3.31
CA THR A 268 42.84 -8.47 -4.38
C THR A 268 41.50 -9.20 -4.46
N GLU A 269 40.72 -9.25 -3.37
CA GLU A 269 39.43 -9.95 -3.27
C GLU A 269 38.38 -9.11 -2.54
N GLN A 270 37.11 -9.21 -2.94
CA GLN A 270 36.03 -8.43 -2.33
C GLN A 270 35.71 -8.95 -0.93
N HIS A 271 35.68 -8.05 0.06
CA HIS A 271 35.29 -8.40 1.43
C HIS A 271 34.01 -7.69 1.84
N SER A 272 33.04 -8.47 2.34
CA SER A 272 31.73 -7.98 2.79
C SER A 272 31.80 -6.94 3.91
N GLY A 273 32.87 -6.94 4.71
CA GLY A 273 33.10 -5.91 5.73
C GLY A 273 33.32 -4.50 5.15
N CYS A 274 33.71 -4.39 3.88
CA CYS A 274 33.86 -3.12 3.18
C CYS A 274 32.58 -2.71 2.44
N ASP A 275 31.71 -3.67 2.13
CA ASP A 275 30.41 -3.40 1.56
C ASP A 275 29.48 -2.78 2.61
N ALA A 276 28.48 -2.02 2.15
CA ALA A 276 27.46 -1.45 3.02
C ALA A 276 26.61 -2.55 3.65
N SER A 277 26.18 -2.34 4.89
CA SER A 277 25.30 -3.24 5.62
C SER A 277 23.84 -2.91 5.29
N ILE A 278 23.00 -3.94 5.06
CA ILE A 278 21.53 -3.78 4.99
C ILE A 278 20.89 -3.56 6.37
N ASN A 279 21.67 -3.75 7.45
CA ASN A 279 21.24 -3.51 8.82
C ASN A 279 21.58 -2.09 9.26
N THR A 280 20.99 -1.64 10.35
CA THR A 280 21.19 -0.30 10.92
C THR A 280 22.61 -0.05 11.41
N THR A 281 23.40 -1.08 11.69
CA THR A 281 24.79 -0.95 12.16
C THR A 281 25.76 -0.92 10.97
N GLY A 282 26.71 0.01 11.01
CA GLY A 282 27.82 0.10 10.06
C GLY A 282 28.86 -1.00 10.30
N ASN A 283 29.54 -1.39 9.24
CA ASN A 283 30.56 -2.43 9.30
C ASN A 283 31.90 -1.89 9.84
N ALA A 284 32.70 -2.80 10.40
CA ALA A 284 34.02 -2.50 10.96
C ALA A 284 35.15 -2.41 9.91
N GLY A 285 34.91 -2.86 8.68
CA GLY A 285 35.94 -3.06 7.68
C GLY A 285 36.65 -4.41 7.80
N TYR A 286 37.58 -4.69 6.87
CA TYR A 286 38.34 -5.95 6.83
C TYR A 286 39.68 -5.83 7.57
N ASN A 287 40.11 -6.91 8.24
CA ASN A 287 41.36 -7.00 9.02
C ASN A 287 41.58 -5.83 10.01
N SER A 288 40.49 -5.41 10.65
CA SER A 288 40.47 -4.37 11.68
C SER A 288 39.98 -4.97 13.01
N PRO A 289 40.86 -5.53 13.86
CA PRO A 289 40.44 -6.04 15.14
C PRO A 289 40.03 -4.89 16.08
N SER A 290 39.02 -5.14 16.90
CA SER A 290 38.74 -4.43 18.17
C SER A 290 37.80 -3.21 18.19
N LEU A 291 37.21 -2.74 17.07
CA LEU A 291 36.19 -1.66 17.09
C LEU A 291 35.12 -1.87 15.99
N SER A 292 33.86 -1.51 16.26
CA SER A 292 32.74 -1.63 15.32
C SER A 292 32.52 -0.35 14.48
N GLY A 293 31.70 -0.45 13.42
CA GLY A 293 31.09 0.75 12.84
C GLY A 293 30.10 1.41 13.81
N GLY A 294 29.51 2.52 13.39
CA GLY A 294 28.47 3.23 14.11
C GLY A 294 27.21 2.37 14.27
N SER A 295 26.42 2.67 15.30
CA SER A 295 25.15 1.99 15.58
C SER A 295 24.08 3.00 15.98
N ASN A 296 22.81 2.62 15.90
CA ASN A 296 21.67 3.48 16.28
C ASN A 296 21.61 4.84 15.57
N GLY A 297 22.18 4.96 14.37
CA GLY A 297 22.19 6.21 13.64
C GLY A 297 23.46 7.05 13.84
N GLU A 298 24.39 6.58 14.68
CA GLU A 298 25.64 7.28 14.98
C GLU A 298 26.69 7.11 13.88
N GLY A 299 27.61 8.07 13.80
CA GLY A 299 28.82 7.97 12.97
C GLY A 299 29.72 6.81 13.37
N GLY A 300 30.59 6.42 12.44
CA GLY A 300 31.58 5.37 12.68
C GLY A 300 32.74 5.87 13.55
N GLN A 301 33.46 4.92 14.13
CA GLN A 301 34.64 5.20 14.95
C GLN A 301 35.94 5.09 14.14
N THR A 302 37.02 5.65 14.68
CA THR A 302 38.38 5.44 14.14
C THR A 302 39.32 4.90 15.22
N TYR A 303 40.49 4.45 14.80
CA TYR A 303 41.61 4.27 15.74
C TYR A 303 42.30 5.63 15.83
N LYS A 304 42.22 6.30 16.99
CA LYS A 304 42.57 7.72 17.17
C LYS A 304 43.89 8.14 16.50
N LEU A 305 44.94 7.31 16.48
CA LEU A 305 46.15 7.56 15.69
C LEU A 305 46.21 6.75 14.40
N HIS A 306 46.56 7.39 13.28
CA HIS A 306 46.84 6.77 11.98
C HIS A 306 45.70 5.91 11.43
N SER A 307 44.58 6.55 11.07
CA SER A 307 43.42 5.91 10.45
C SER A 307 42.82 6.78 9.34
N GLY A 308 42.07 6.14 8.43
CA GLY A 308 41.12 6.84 7.59
C GLY A 308 39.97 7.38 8.45
N GLY A 309 39.27 8.39 7.94
CA GLY A 309 38.12 8.97 8.61
C GLY A 309 36.93 8.02 8.58
N ALA A 310 36.11 8.04 9.61
CA ALA A 310 34.91 7.22 9.64
C ALA A 310 33.76 7.84 8.84
N GLY A 311 32.78 7.02 8.47
CA GLY A 311 31.55 7.51 7.86
C GLY A 311 30.66 8.24 8.86
N GLY A 312 29.89 9.21 8.40
CA GLY A 312 28.80 9.85 9.13
C GLY A 312 27.56 8.96 9.17
N GLY A 313 26.81 9.06 10.26
CA GLY A 313 25.51 8.43 10.44
C GLY A 313 24.35 9.39 10.14
N PHE A 314 23.17 9.04 10.61
CA PHE A 314 22.00 9.91 10.55
C PHE A 314 22.11 11.05 11.57
N TYR A 315 22.41 10.71 12.83
CA TYR A 315 22.40 11.66 13.96
C TYR A 315 23.73 12.37 14.19
N SER A 316 24.86 11.70 13.92
CA SER A 316 26.19 12.24 14.24
C SER A 316 27.21 12.04 13.13
N ASN A 317 28.29 12.83 13.22
CA ASN A 317 29.41 12.76 12.30
C ASN A 317 30.30 11.55 12.60
N GLY A 318 31.01 11.06 11.59
CA GLY A 318 32.08 10.09 11.79
C GLY A 318 33.25 10.71 12.54
N GLU A 319 33.97 9.88 13.30
CA GLU A 319 35.17 10.29 14.01
C GLU A 319 36.31 10.65 13.04
N ASP A 320 37.06 11.69 13.39
CA ASP A 320 38.31 12.08 12.73
C ASP A 320 39.48 11.22 13.22
N SER A 321 40.54 11.09 12.42
CA SER A 321 41.83 10.60 12.91
C SER A 321 42.68 11.72 13.53
N GLU A 322 43.15 11.56 14.77
CA GLU A 322 44.02 12.49 15.52
C GLU A 322 45.47 12.44 15.00
N THR A 323 45.75 13.11 13.87
CA THR A 323 47.14 13.42 13.46
C THR A 323 47.23 14.81 12.84
N SER A 324 48.44 15.41 12.85
CA SER A 324 48.77 16.78 12.40
C SER A 324 48.43 17.07 10.92
N GLY A 325 47.14 17.29 10.64
CA GLY A 325 46.60 17.69 9.33
C GLY A 325 46.60 16.61 8.24
N ARG A 326 47.03 15.38 8.54
CA ARG A 326 47.19 14.27 7.57
C ARG A 326 46.22 13.09 7.78
N GLY A 327 45.54 13.07 8.92
CA GLY A 327 44.57 12.02 9.26
C GLY A 327 43.30 12.12 8.42
N GLY A 328 42.68 10.98 8.13
CA GLY A 328 41.40 11.00 7.44
C GLY A 328 40.33 11.70 8.29
N LYS A 329 39.55 12.57 7.65
CA LYS A 329 38.45 13.29 8.30
C LYS A 329 37.15 12.52 8.20
N GLY A 330 36.38 12.50 9.28
CA GLY A 330 35.09 11.87 9.34
C GLY A 330 34.08 12.58 8.43
N GLY A 331 33.17 11.80 7.83
CA GLY A 331 32.04 12.36 7.10
C GLY A 331 31.02 12.96 8.05
N LYS A 332 30.38 14.07 7.67
CA LYS A 332 29.25 14.63 8.43
C LYS A 332 28.03 13.73 8.30
N GLY A 333 27.25 13.64 9.37
CA GLY A 333 25.98 12.92 9.36
C GLY A 333 24.89 13.66 8.57
N PHE A 334 23.76 13.00 8.30
CA PHE A 334 22.66 13.58 7.53
C PHE A 334 22.15 14.91 8.14
N LEU A 335 21.93 14.94 9.46
CA LEU A 335 21.49 16.17 10.16
C LEU A 335 22.55 17.29 10.09
N GLY A 336 23.83 16.93 9.93
CA GLY A 336 24.95 17.86 9.70
C GLY A 336 25.15 18.24 8.22
N GLY A 337 24.22 17.89 7.33
CA GLY A 337 24.26 18.19 5.90
C GLY A 337 24.94 17.11 5.03
N GLY A 338 25.40 16.01 5.61
CA GLY A 338 25.94 14.86 4.87
C GLY A 338 27.23 15.12 4.09
N GLU A 339 27.96 16.19 4.38
CA GLU A 339 29.24 16.48 3.72
C GLU A 339 30.24 15.32 3.90
N GLY A 340 30.90 14.89 2.83
CA GLY A 340 31.95 13.89 2.90
C GLY A 340 33.18 14.42 3.64
N GLY A 341 33.93 13.52 4.29
CA GLY A 341 35.15 13.87 5.01
C GLY A 341 36.20 14.52 4.13
N ALA A 342 36.93 15.49 4.68
CA ALA A 342 38.09 16.07 4.00
C ALA A 342 39.08 14.94 3.60
N HIS A 343 39.71 15.09 2.44
CA HIS A 343 40.36 14.00 1.69
C HIS A 343 39.36 13.08 0.95
N GLN A 344 38.47 13.71 0.18
CA GLN A 344 37.69 13.08 -0.89
C GLN A 344 36.64 12.03 -0.46
N GLY A 345 36.12 12.12 0.77
CA GLY A 345 34.93 11.36 1.18
C GLY A 345 33.73 11.67 0.27
N GLY A 346 32.90 10.68 -0.04
CA GLY A 346 31.69 10.90 -0.84
C GLY A 346 30.63 11.66 -0.03
N PHE A 347 29.99 12.66 -0.65
CA PHE A 347 28.79 13.29 -0.11
C PHE A 347 27.71 12.24 0.23
N GLY A 348 27.00 12.42 1.33
CA GLY A 348 26.26 11.38 2.04
C GLY A 348 27.04 10.80 3.23
N GLY A 349 28.04 11.52 3.73
CA GLY A 349 28.79 11.17 4.94
C GLY A 349 29.90 10.15 4.75
N GLY A 350 30.44 9.93 3.54
CA GLY A 350 31.63 9.08 3.37
C GLY A 350 32.86 9.69 4.04
N GLY A 351 33.64 8.90 4.78
CA GLY A 351 34.89 9.31 5.42
C GLY A 351 36.04 9.47 4.43
N GLY A 352 36.97 10.39 4.73
CA GLY A 352 38.17 10.64 3.92
C GLY A 352 39.29 9.63 4.17
N TYR A 353 40.21 9.50 3.21
CA TYR A 353 41.40 8.66 3.39
C TYR A 353 42.51 9.36 4.20
N HIS A 354 43.46 8.61 4.75
CA HIS A 354 44.65 9.16 5.42
C HIS A 354 45.76 9.45 4.41
N VAL A 355 46.32 10.66 4.45
CA VAL A 355 47.43 11.07 3.58
C VAL A 355 48.76 10.48 4.09
N GLY A 356 49.47 9.73 3.26
CA GLY A 356 50.81 9.20 3.50
C GLY A 356 50.86 7.80 4.11
N LYS A 357 49.72 7.13 4.32
CA LYS A 357 49.65 5.79 4.97
C LYS A 357 48.73 4.79 4.28
N ASP A 358 48.20 5.10 3.09
CA ASP A 358 47.31 4.20 2.32
C ASP A 358 46.06 3.72 3.11
N LEU A 359 45.53 4.49 4.06
CA LEU A 359 44.39 4.04 4.90
C LEU A 359 43.05 4.57 4.39
N PRO A 360 42.06 3.69 4.10
CA PRO A 360 40.80 4.09 3.49
C PRO A 360 39.76 4.62 4.49
N GLY A 361 38.83 5.42 3.98
CA GLY A 361 37.71 5.96 4.75
C GLY A 361 36.50 5.03 4.85
N GLY A 362 35.70 5.18 5.91
CA GLY A 362 34.45 4.44 6.12
C GLY A 362 33.28 4.98 5.31
N GLY A 363 32.33 4.13 4.90
CA GLY A 363 31.14 4.54 4.15
C GLY A 363 30.10 5.25 5.02
N GLY A 364 29.39 6.24 4.48
CA GLY A 364 28.29 6.91 5.18
C GLY A 364 26.99 6.10 5.12
N GLY A 365 26.00 6.42 5.94
CA GLY A 365 24.72 5.68 5.93
C GLY A 365 23.80 6.06 7.08
N TYR A 366 22.81 5.20 7.37
CA TYR A 366 22.02 5.34 8.60
C TYR A 366 22.94 5.37 9.81
N SER A 367 23.88 4.43 9.90
CA SER A 367 25.05 4.56 10.78
C SER A 367 26.32 4.56 9.93
N GLY A 368 27.35 5.24 10.42
CA GLY A 368 28.62 5.34 9.71
C GLY A 368 29.46 4.07 9.76
N GLY A 369 30.18 3.75 8.68
CA GLY A 369 31.18 2.70 8.64
C GLY A 369 32.49 3.14 9.31
N ARG A 370 33.25 2.19 9.84
CA ARG A 370 34.52 2.47 10.52
C ARG A 370 35.61 2.96 9.55
N GLY A 371 36.49 3.86 10.00
CA GLY A 371 37.72 4.19 9.27
C GLY A 371 38.75 3.05 9.27
N GLY A 372 39.50 2.89 8.18
CA GLY A 372 40.56 1.87 8.07
C GLY A 372 41.78 2.22 8.95
N ALA A 373 42.39 1.24 9.61
CA ALA A 373 43.36 1.50 10.70
C ALA A 373 44.66 0.69 10.69
N ASN A 374 44.91 -0.18 9.69
CA ASN A 374 46.08 -1.07 9.71
C ASN A 374 47.09 -0.76 8.60
N LYS A 375 48.31 -0.37 9.01
CA LYS A 375 49.46 -0.06 8.15
C LYS A 375 50.37 -1.26 7.85
N ASP A 376 50.31 -2.31 8.66
CA ASP A 376 51.27 -3.43 8.66
C ASP A 376 50.76 -4.65 7.88
N ILE A 377 49.53 -4.58 7.37
CA ILE A 377 48.91 -5.60 6.51
C ILE A 377 48.38 -4.89 5.27
N PHE A 378 48.91 -5.24 4.09
CA PHE A 378 48.69 -4.56 2.81
C PHE A 378 47.24 -4.58 2.26
N CYS A 379 46.21 -4.90 3.07
CA CYS A 379 44.83 -5.16 2.62
C CYS A 379 43.70 -4.63 3.55
N GLY A 380 43.90 -3.57 4.36
CA GLY A 380 42.86 -3.07 5.27
C GLY A 380 41.82 -2.16 4.61
N GLY A 381 40.56 -2.62 4.49
CA GLY A 381 39.44 -1.82 3.92
C GLY A 381 38.63 -1.09 4.99
N GLY A 382 38.11 0.10 4.65
CA GLY A 382 37.18 0.85 5.49
C GLY A 382 35.83 0.15 5.56
N GLY A 383 35.11 0.29 6.67
CA GLY A 383 33.81 -0.34 6.83
C GLY A 383 32.73 0.33 5.99
N GLY A 384 31.80 -0.44 5.42
CA GLY A 384 30.60 0.14 4.79
C GLY A 384 29.58 0.66 5.82
N GLY A 385 28.78 1.64 5.43
CA GLY A 385 27.74 2.23 6.27
C GLY A 385 26.53 1.30 6.48
N GLY A 386 25.78 1.55 7.55
CA GLY A 386 24.52 0.87 7.85
C GLY A 386 23.35 1.44 7.03
N SER A 387 22.30 0.64 6.86
CA SER A 387 21.06 1.00 6.14
C SER A 387 19.85 0.99 7.06
N PHE A 388 18.75 1.60 6.63
CA PHE A 388 17.50 1.66 7.38
C PHE A 388 16.32 1.57 6.41
N ASN A 389 15.28 0.82 6.76
CA ASN A 389 14.06 0.73 5.95
C ASN A 389 12.86 0.52 6.87
N ASN A 390 11.96 1.50 6.88
CA ASN A 390 10.72 1.47 7.66
C ASN A 390 9.47 1.27 6.78
N GLY A 391 9.66 0.83 5.53
CA GLY A 391 8.59 0.57 4.58
C GLY A 391 8.04 -0.86 4.69
N THR A 392 6.87 -1.10 4.12
CA THR A 392 6.33 -2.45 3.91
C THR A 392 6.93 -3.08 2.64
N ASN A 393 6.74 -4.39 2.44
CA ASN A 393 7.22 -5.13 1.27
C ASN A 393 8.74 -4.92 0.97
N GLN A 394 9.56 -5.07 2.01
CA GLN A 394 10.98 -4.76 1.91
C GLN A 394 11.73 -5.73 1.02
N GLN A 395 12.56 -5.19 0.13
CA GLN A 395 13.54 -5.96 -0.64
C GLN A 395 14.88 -5.25 -0.49
N ASN A 396 15.69 -5.75 0.44
CA ASN A 396 16.97 -5.15 0.80
C ASN A 396 18.08 -6.07 0.32
N GLU A 397 19.00 -5.52 -0.46
CA GLU A 397 20.10 -6.25 -1.06
C GLU A 397 21.40 -5.55 -0.68
N CYS A 398 22.30 -6.29 -0.05
CA CYS A 398 23.63 -5.78 0.20
C CYS A 398 24.40 -5.70 -1.12
N CYS A 399 25.32 -4.74 -1.16
CA CYS A 399 26.49 -4.88 -1.99
C CYS A 399 26.16 -4.84 -3.52
N TYR A 400 25.23 -3.96 -3.91
CA TYR A 400 24.64 -3.88 -5.24
C TYR A 400 25.49 -3.10 -6.26
N ASN A 401 26.18 -2.05 -5.84
CA ASN A 401 26.86 -1.12 -6.76
C ASN A 401 28.33 -1.52 -7.04
N THR A 402 28.57 -2.33 -8.08
CA THR A 402 29.89 -2.63 -8.66
C THR A 402 30.26 -1.55 -9.69
N ALA A 403 31.40 -0.88 -9.55
CA ALA A 403 31.71 0.32 -10.35
C ALA A 403 31.61 0.09 -11.87
N GLY A 404 30.85 0.96 -12.56
CA GLY A 404 30.82 1.02 -14.03
C GLY A 404 29.45 1.20 -14.70
N HIS A 405 28.34 1.27 -13.96
CA HIS A 405 27.02 1.54 -14.55
C HIS A 405 26.24 2.61 -13.77
N VAL A 406 26.30 3.82 -14.32
CA VAL A 406 25.38 4.97 -14.18
C VAL A 406 25.33 5.68 -12.82
N ASP A 407 25.62 6.99 -12.85
CA ASP A 407 25.35 8.02 -11.84
C ASP A 407 23.84 8.25 -11.59
N ALA A 408 23.05 7.19 -11.40
CA ALA A 408 21.63 7.32 -11.14
C ALA A 408 21.12 6.25 -10.15
N PRO A 409 20.64 6.64 -8.95
CA PRO A 409 19.60 5.87 -8.28
C PRO A 409 18.38 5.80 -9.20
N ARG A 410 17.74 4.63 -9.30
CA ARG A 410 16.50 4.46 -10.04
C ARG A 410 15.30 4.74 -9.14
N ASN A 411 14.43 5.61 -9.64
CA ASN A 411 12.99 5.75 -9.44
C ASN A 411 12.43 5.71 -7.98
N ILE A 412 11.88 6.84 -7.54
CA ILE A 412 10.60 6.87 -6.81
C ILE A 412 9.52 6.52 -7.82
N VAL A 413 8.95 5.33 -7.70
CA VAL A 413 7.86 4.85 -8.56
C VAL A 413 6.63 4.61 -7.67
N PRO A 414 5.45 5.16 -7.95
CA PRO A 414 4.20 4.55 -7.55
C PRO A 414 4.23 3.15 -8.13
N TYR A 415 3.96 2.18 -7.27
CA TYR A 415 4.20 0.80 -7.64
C TYR A 415 3.24 0.37 -8.74
N HIS A 416 3.77 0.17 -9.94
CA HIS A 416 3.02 -0.38 -11.07
C HIS A 416 3.90 -1.19 -12.03
N TYR A 417 4.43 -2.38 -11.66
CA TYR A 417 5.05 -3.24 -12.69
C TYR A 417 5.03 -4.76 -12.47
N GLY A 418 4.81 -5.46 -13.59
CA GLY A 418 5.54 -6.65 -14.08
C GLY A 418 5.21 -6.82 -15.57
N LEU A 419 6.11 -7.10 -16.53
CA LEU A 419 7.43 -7.73 -16.44
C LEU A 419 8.25 -7.50 -17.75
N LEU A 420 9.58 -7.43 -17.68
CA LEU A 420 10.53 -8.41 -18.27
C LEU A 420 11.99 -7.92 -18.21
N SER A 421 12.86 -8.74 -17.63
CA SER A 421 14.32 -8.67 -17.75
C SER A 421 14.80 -9.97 -18.37
N LEU A 422 15.51 -9.87 -19.50
CA LEU A 422 16.68 -10.65 -19.95
C LEU A 422 16.72 -10.64 -21.48
N ILE A 423 17.66 -9.89 -22.08
CA ILE A 423 18.60 -10.33 -23.11
C ILE A 423 19.64 -9.19 -23.32
N SER A 424 20.89 -9.63 -23.36
CA SER A 424 22.12 -8.85 -23.47
C SER A 424 22.22 -8.01 -24.76
N PHE A 425 22.67 -6.75 -24.64
CA PHE A 425 23.07 -5.90 -25.76
C PHE A 425 24.52 -6.19 -26.17
N ARG A 426 24.77 -6.50 -27.45
CA ARG A 426 25.96 -6.01 -28.18
C ARG A 426 25.67 -5.75 -29.66
N ARG A 427 25.69 -4.45 -29.99
CA ARG A 427 26.25 -3.72 -31.15
C ARG A 427 26.02 -4.25 -32.58
N LEU A 428 25.47 -3.37 -33.43
CA LEU A 428 26.12 -2.62 -34.55
C LEU A 428 25.02 -1.73 -35.18
N SER A 429 25.00 -0.42 -34.94
CA SER A 429 25.57 0.67 -35.74
C SER A 429 25.04 0.82 -37.18
N SER A 430 24.60 2.05 -37.49
CA SER A 430 24.26 2.67 -38.79
C SER A 430 23.11 2.01 -39.56
N VAL A 431 21.96 2.65 -39.79
CA VAL A 431 21.67 3.79 -40.70
C VAL A 431 20.19 4.14 -40.37
N ALA A 432 19.65 5.35 -40.20
CA ALA A 432 19.94 6.66 -40.77
C ALA A 432 19.45 7.78 -39.82
N GLN A 433 20.17 8.89 -39.84
CA GLN A 433 19.60 10.21 -39.63
C GLN A 433 18.51 10.49 -40.67
N GLN A 434 17.32 10.94 -40.26
CA GLN A 434 16.64 12.05 -40.94
C GLN A 434 15.49 12.62 -40.08
N LEU A 435 15.75 13.84 -39.62
CA LEU A 435 14.84 14.97 -39.39
C LEU A 435 13.65 14.82 -38.43
N HIS A 436 13.88 15.41 -37.25
CA HIS A 436 13.01 16.45 -36.69
C HIS A 436 12.67 17.52 -37.75
N ALA A 437 11.39 17.66 -38.10
CA ALA A 437 10.71 18.94 -38.36
C ALA A 437 9.20 18.69 -38.53
N LEU A 438 8.37 19.56 -37.92
CA LEU A 438 6.93 19.74 -38.12
C LEU A 438 6.04 18.67 -37.43
N LEU A 439 5.18 18.93 -36.45
CA LEU A 439 4.54 20.14 -35.96
C LEU A 439 4.14 19.92 -34.48
N SER A 440 4.57 20.82 -33.61
CA SER A 440 3.81 21.18 -32.41
C SER A 440 3.60 22.69 -32.45
N SER A 441 2.38 23.14 -32.75
CA SER A 441 1.76 24.35 -32.20
C SER A 441 0.41 24.64 -32.85
N LEU A 442 -0.48 25.13 -31.98
CA LEU A 442 -1.80 25.74 -32.18
C LEU A 442 -2.98 24.76 -32.08
N LEU A 443 -4.06 25.02 -31.35
CA LEU A 443 -4.41 25.90 -30.22
C LEU A 443 -5.89 25.57 -29.97
N SER A 444 -6.30 25.31 -28.73
CA SER A 444 -7.72 25.29 -28.34
C SER A 444 -7.98 26.53 -27.50
N LEU A 445 -8.77 27.49 -28.00
CA LEU A 445 -9.71 28.36 -27.27
C LEU A 445 -10.10 29.58 -28.13
N VAL A 446 -11.37 29.65 -28.53
CA VAL A 446 -12.04 30.90 -28.89
C VAL A 446 -13.27 31.02 -28.00
N VAL A 447 -13.26 32.03 -27.13
CA VAL A 447 -14.47 32.62 -26.53
C VAL A 447 -14.48 34.10 -26.90
N ALA A 448 -15.67 34.54 -27.29
CA ALA A 448 -16.24 35.89 -27.21
C ALA A 448 -16.12 36.87 -28.41
N PRO A 449 -17.13 37.76 -28.54
CA PRO A 449 -17.53 38.42 -29.78
C PRO A 449 -16.99 39.86 -29.93
N CYS A 450 -17.25 40.42 -31.12
CA CYS A 450 -17.26 41.84 -31.50
C CYS A 450 -15.91 42.59 -31.57
N LEU A 451 -15.45 42.80 -32.82
CA LEU A 451 -15.28 44.12 -33.48
C LEU A 451 -15.48 45.33 -32.51
N GLN A 452 -14.54 46.26 -32.29
CA GLN A 452 -13.90 47.11 -33.28
C GLN A 452 -12.73 47.93 -32.69
N GLN A 453 -11.67 48.08 -33.49
CA GLN A 453 -10.84 49.28 -33.72
C GLN A 453 -10.32 50.14 -32.55
N GLY A 454 -9.02 49.96 -32.26
CA GLY A 454 -7.95 50.90 -32.61
C GLY A 454 -7.91 52.28 -31.93
N ARG A 455 -6.76 52.60 -31.33
CA ARG A 455 -5.98 53.79 -31.76
C ARG A 455 -4.58 53.86 -31.16
N ALA A 456 -3.63 54.11 -32.05
CA ALA A 456 -2.33 54.69 -31.76
C ALA A 456 -2.46 56.06 -31.09
N GLY A 457 -1.44 56.43 -30.32
CA GLY A 457 -1.41 57.63 -29.50
C GLY A 457 -1.38 58.95 -30.28
N LEU A 458 -1.69 60.03 -29.57
CA LEU A 458 -0.83 61.19 -29.33
C LEU A 458 -1.62 62.25 -28.53
N HIS A 459 -0.95 62.84 -27.54
CA HIS A 459 -1.10 64.18 -26.97
C HIS A 459 -2.44 64.73 -26.40
N LYS A 460 -2.30 65.20 -25.14
CA LYS A 460 -3.01 66.24 -24.38
C LYS A 460 -3.95 67.20 -25.17
N CYS A 461 -5.21 67.33 -24.70
CA CYS A 461 -5.84 68.52 -24.08
C CYS A 461 -7.40 68.55 -24.21
N ARG A 462 -8.08 68.59 -23.05
CA ARG A 462 -9.33 69.30 -22.61
C ARG A 462 -10.15 70.18 -23.61
N PRO A 463 -11.42 70.57 -23.31
CA PRO A 463 -12.69 69.81 -23.26
C PRO A 463 -13.89 70.55 -23.98
N LEU A 464 -15.12 70.01 -23.86
CA LEU A 464 -16.46 70.67 -23.81
C LEU A 464 -17.49 70.51 -24.98
N LYS A 465 -18.60 69.85 -24.59
CA LYS A 465 -20.03 70.28 -24.64
C LYS A 465 -20.93 70.05 -25.88
N LYS A 466 -22.09 69.43 -25.54
CA LYS A 466 -23.51 69.69 -25.95
C LYS A 466 -23.89 69.24 -27.39
N LYS A 467 -25.10 68.77 -27.74
CA LYS A 467 -26.45 68.78 -27.13
C LYS A 467 -27.44 67.93 -27.99
N THR A 468 -28.49 67.37 -27.36
CA THR A 468 -29.92 67.16 -27.80
C THR A 468 -30.28 66.34 -29.07
N ALA A 469 -31.07 65.26 -28.94
CA ALA A 469 -32.57 65.13 -29.10
C ALA A 469 -32.96 64.65 -30.52
N GLY A 470 -33.96 63.82 -30.84
CA GLY A 470 -35.05 63.04 -30.20
C GLY A 470 -35.72 62.21 -31.35
N ILE A 471 -36.47 61.12 -31.09
CA ILE A 471 -37.93 60.99 -31.34
C ILE A 471 -38.33 59.80 -32.27
N PHE A 472 -39.24 58.95 -31.74
CA PHE A 472 -40.33 58.13 -32.35
C PHE A 472 -40.16 56.74 -33.04
N HIS A 473 -40.62 55.71 -32.29
CA HIS A 473 -41.82 54.83 -32.48
C HIS A 473 -41.98 53.69 -33.52
N ARG A 474 -42.47 52.55 -32.97
CA ARG A 474 -43.39 51.47 -33.48
C ARG A 474 -42.82 50.40 -34.43
N ARG A 475 -43.34 49.16 -34.53
CA ARG A 475 -44.02 48.12 -33.69
C ARG A 475 -44.23 46.90 -34.64
N VAL A 476 -43.88 45.68 -34.21
CA VAL A 476 -44.61 44.37 -34.30
C VAL A 476 -45.10 43.79 -35.65
N LYS A 477 -44.76 42.52 -35.96
CA LYS A 477 -45.69 41.34 -36.06
C LYS A 477 -45.04 40.03 -36.54
N CYS A 478 -45.49 38.91 -35.94
CA CYS A 478 -45.28 37.49 -36.31
C CYS A 478 -46.36 36.97 -37.27
N LEU A 479 -46.10 35.82 -37.95
CA LEU A 479 -47.12 34.84 -38.41
C LEU A 479 -46.50 33.48 -38.83
N SER A 480 -47.34 32.45 -38.86
CA SER A 480 -47.06 30.99 -38.83
C SER A 480 -47.79 30.17 -39.92
N VAL A 481 -47.48 28.85 -39.98
CA VAL A 481 -48.25 27.65 -40.46
C VAL A 481 -48.12 27.16 -41.93
N GLY A 482 -47.78 25.86 -42.13
CA GLY A 482 -48.65 24.88 -42.85
C GLY A 482 -48.30 24.27 -44.23
N SER A 483 -47.82 23.01 -44.24
CA SER A 483 -48.16 21.82 -45.10
C SER A 483 -48.39 21.86 -46.64
N ALA A 484 -47.79 20.91 -47.39
CA ALA A 484 -48.45 20.13 -48.47
C ALA A 484 -47.64 18.87 -48.92
N LEU A 485 -48.34 17.74 -49.12
CA LEU A 485 -47.94 16.46 -49.75
C LEU A 485 -48.60 16.35 -51.15
N LYS A 486 -47.98 15.68 -52.14
CA LYS A 486 -48.57 14.56 -52.97
C LYS A 486 -47.83 14.21 -54.29
N ASN A 487 -47.71 12.89 -54.48
CA ASN A 487 -47.79 12.05 -55.70
C ASN A 487 -46.66 12.04 -56.76
N PHE A 488 -46.01 10.87 -56.95
CA PHE A 488 -46.23 10.01 -58.13
C PHE A 488 -45.72 8.56 -57.89
N SER A 489 -46.42 7.61 -58.51
CA SER A 489 -46.32 6.15 -58.38
C SER A 489 -45.99 5.49 -59.73
N ILE A 490 -45.50 4.23 -59.69
CA ILE A 490 -45.50 3.16 -60.73
C ILE A 490 -44.13 2.84 -61.39
N LEU A 491 -43.43 1.80 -60.91
CA LEU A 491 -43.12 0.53 -61.61
C LEU A 491 -42.18 -0.38 -60.78
N ASN A 492 -42.32 -1.68 -61.02
CA ASN A 492 -41.92 -2.78 -60.15
C ASN A 492 -40.51 -3.33 -60.46
N SER A 493 -40.10 -4.30 -59.63
CA SER A 493 -38.77 -4.86 -59.43
C SER A 493 -37.95 -5.34 -60.64
N THR A 494 -36.65 -5.42 -60.33
CA THR A 494 -35.60 -6.31 -60.84
C THR A 494 -34.83 -5.91 -62.09
N ASN A 495 -33.59 -5.52 -61.80
CA ASN A 495 -32.42 -5.33 -62.65
C ASN A 495 -32.37 -3.99 -63.40
N ARG A 496 -31.32 -3.18 -63.27
CA ARG A 496 -30.04 -3.35 -62.59
C ARG A 496 -29.39 -1.97 -62.61
N PHE A 497 -28.79 -1.58 -61.48
CA PHE A 497 -27.44 -1.02 -61.43
C PHE A 497 -26.79 -0.94 -62.83
N ASN A 498 -26.86 0.23 -63.49
CA ASN A 498 -26.00 0.69 -64.61
C ASN A 498 -26.63 1.80 -65.49
N LEU A 499 -27.75 2.42 -65.12
CA LEU A 499 -28.29 3.56 -65.87
C LEU A 499 -28.67 4.77 -65.00
N PHE A 500 -28.00 4.94 -63.86
CA PHE A 500 -28.00 6.19 -63.07
C PHE A 500 -26.58 6.71 -62.78
N ALA A 501 -25.57 6.13 -63.43
CA ALA A 501 -24.19 6.62 -63.40
C ALA A 501 -23.87 7.61 -64.53
N GLY A 502 -24.86 7.96 -65.38
CA GLY A 502 -24.62 8.68 -66.64
C GLY A 502 -25.22 10.08 -66.80
N ILE A 503 -26.02 10.59 -65.84
CA ILE A 503 -26.71 11.91 -65.99
C ILE A 503 -26.51 12.85 -64.79
N ILE A 504 -25.63 12.51 -63.83
CA ILE A 504 -25.11 13.49 -62.85
C ILE A 504 -23.57 13.55 -62.96
N THR A 505 -23.08 13.73 -64.18
CA THR A 505 -21.71 14.17 -64.48
C THR A 505 -21.68 15.58 -65.07
N GLY A 506 -22.71 16.40 -64.77
CA GLY A 506 -22.90 17.69 -65.43
C GLY A 506 -22.95 18.95 -64.57
N ILE A 507 -23.25 18.92 -63.26
CA ILE A 507 -23.58 20.17 -62.54
C ILE A 507 -22.99 20.32 -61.11
N PHE A 508 -22.40 19.31 -60.46
CA PHE A 508 -21.88 19.48 -59.08
C PHE A 508 -20.48 18.88 -58.90
N SER A 509 -19.55 19.66 -58.31
CA SER A 509 -18.19 19.26 -57.97
C SER A 509 -18.18 18.23 -56.83
N GLU A 510 -17.08 17.46 -56.72
CA GLU A 510 -16.93 16.34 -55.76
C GLU A 510 -17.17 16.72 -54.28
N ASP A 511 -17.13 18.00 -53.93
CA ASP A 511 -17.38 18.48 -52.58
C ASP A 511 -18.86 18.42 -52.15
N MET A 512 -19.83 18.30 -53.07
CA MET A 512 -21.27 18.28 -52.73
C MET A 512 -21.85 16.88 -52.46
N LEU A 513 -21.18 15.80 -52.89
CA LEU A 513 -21.61 14.42 -52.62
C LEU A 513 -21.32 13.97 -51.18
N SER A 514 -20.28 14.52 -50.55
CA SER A 514 -19.96 14.23 -49.14
C SER A 514 -21.00 14.86 -48.19
N VAL A 515 -21.45 16.08 -48.50
CA VAL A 515 -22.41 16.83 -47.67
C VAL A 515 -23.81 16.23 -47.77
N PHE A 516 -24.24 15.78 -48.95
CA PHE A 516 -25.54 15.15 -49.13
C PHE A 516 -25.61 13.74 -48.50
N SER A 517 -24.52 12.97 -48.58
CA SER A 517 -24.37 11.68 -47.87
C SER A 517 -24.43 11.85 -46.36
N CYS A 518 -23.73 12.86 -45.81
CA CYS A 518 -23.80 13.20 -44.39
C CYS A 518 -25.20 13.63 -43.96
N PHE A 519 -25.91 14.43 -44.77
CA PHE A 519 -27.24 14.93 -44.40
C PHE A 519 -28.29 13.80 -44.36
N VAL A 520 -28.25 12.88 -45.32
CA VAL A 520 -29.14 11.71 -45.37
C VAL A 520 -28.84 10.72 -44.23
N LEU A 521 -27.56 10.52 -43.87
CA LEU A 521 -27.15 9.71 -42.72
C LEU A 521 -27.56 10.33 -41.38
N THR A 522 -27.51 11.66 -41.24
CA THR A 522 -27.97 12.34 -40.01
C THR A 522 -29.48 12.32 -39.86
N VAL A 523 -30.24 12.42 -40.96
CA VAL A 523 -31.71 12.34 -40.93
C VAL A 523 -32.18 10.89 -40.68
N LEU A 524 -31.51 9.89 -41.26
CA LEU A 524 -31.77 8.47 -40.95
C LEU A 524 -31.37 8.10 -39.51
N ALA A 525 -30.31 8.71 -38.95
CA ALA A 525 -29.94 8.53 -37.55
C ALA A 525 -30.95 9.15 -36.58
N SER A 526 -31.64 10.23 -36.98
CA SER A 526 -32.69 10.87 -36.18
C SER A 526 -34.07 10.17 -36.25
N LEU A 527 -34.20 9.13 -37.07
CA LEU A 527 -35.40 8.28 -37.15
C LEU A 527 -35.27 6.97 -36.37
N ILE A 528 -34.14 6.75 -35.68
CA ILE A 528 -33.98 5.68 -34.70
C ILE A 528 -34.42 6.25 -33.35
N PRO A 529 -35.45 5.71 -32.68
CA PRO A 529 -35.79 6.12 -31.33
C PRO A 529 -34.54 5.98 -30.45
N GLU A 530 -34.20 7.02 -29.68
CA GLU A 530 -33.20 6.93 -28.61
C GLU A 530 -33.69 5.90 -27.57
N GLY A 531 -33.42 4.63 -27.84
CA GLY A 531 -33.57 3.57 -26.85
C GLY A 531 -32.52 3.80 -25.77
N GLN A 532 -32.95 4.21 -24.58
CA GLN A 532 -32.13 4.12 -23.38
C GLN A 532 -31.56 2.70 -23.31
N GLY A 533 -30.24 2.57 -23.49
CA GLY A 533 -29.54 1.29 -23.56
C GLY A 533 -29.51 0.62 -22.19
N SER A 534 -30.58 -0.10 -21.84
CA SER A 534 -30.64 -0.95 -20.66
C SER A 534 -30.11 -2.35 -21.00
N CYS A 535 -29.10 -2.85 -20.27
CA CYS A 535 -28.64 -4.23 -20.39
C CYS A 535 -29.74 -5.21 -19.95
N ARG A 536 -29.94 -6.30 -20.71
CA ARG A 536 -30.94 -7.33 -20.43
C ARG A 536 -30.31 -8.62 -19.87
N SER A 537 -30.92 -9.25 -18.88
CA SER A 537 -30.55 -10.52 -18.24
C SER A 537 -31.82 -11.35 -18.06
N LEU A 538 -31.95 -12.47 -18.75
CA LEU A 538 -33.18 -13.28 -18.75
C LEU A 538 -32.83 -14.74 -18.44
N LEU A 539 -33.29 -15.25 -17.30
CA LEU A 539 -32.99 -16.62 -16.85
C LEU A 539 -34.08 -17.60 -17.32
N PHE A 540 -33.75 -18.51 -18.24
CA PHE A 540 -34.70 -19.54 -18.69
C PHE A 540 -34.76 -20.73 -17.73
N ALA A 541 -35.94 -21.35 -17.63
CA ALA A 541 -36.12 -22.56 -16.85
C ALA A 541 -35.15 -23.67 -17.29
N THR A 542 -34.50 -24.29 -16.31
CA THR A 542 -33.45 -25.31 -16.51
C THR A 542 -33.94 -26.48 -17.36
N PHE A 543 -35.20 -26.89 -17.17
CA PHE A 543 -35.82 -27.99 -17.90
C PHE A 543 -36.92 -27.47 -18.83
N PRO A 544 -36.80 -27.67 -20.16
CA PRO A 544 -37.89 -27.35 -21.07
C PRO A 544 -39.08 -28.29 -20.86
N LYS A 545 -40.26 -27.88 -21.31
CA LYS A 545 -41.47 -28.71 -21.35
C LYS A 545 -41.66 -29.27 -22.76
N PRO A 546 -41.16 -30.48 -23.06
CA PRO A 546 -41.34 -31.11 -24.37
C PRO A 546 -42.80 -31.52 -24.57
N GLY A 547 -43.30 -31.37 -25.80
CA GLY A 547 -44.66 -31.74 -26.16
C GLY A 547 -45.71 -30.71 -25.75
N PHE A 548 -45.28 -29.48 -25.45
CA PHE A 548 -46.16 -28.37 -25.11
C PHE A 548 -45.83 -27.14 -25.96
N ARG A 549 -46.87 -26.35 -26.25
CA ARG A 549 -46.81 -25.09 -26.99
C ARG A 549 -47.71 -24.08 -26.29
N LEU A 550 -47.20 -22.88 -26.03
CA LEU A 550 -47.98 -21.76 -25.51
C LEU A 550 -48.57 -20.97 -26.68
N GLU A 551 -49.90 -20.93 -26.81
CA GLU A 551 -50.59 -20.21 -27.89
C GLU A 551 -51.08 -18.83 -27.44
N ASN A 552 -51.45 -17.95 -28.39
CA ASN A 552 -51.98 -16.59 -28.18
C ASN A 552 -51.02 -15.55 -27.54
N HIS A 553 -49.80 -15.93 -27.20
CA HIS A 553 -48.78 -15.03 -26.66
C HIS A 553 -47.63 -14.73 -27.61
N THR A 554 -47.69 -15.24 -28.84
CA THR A 554 -46.61 -15.10 -29.83
C THR A 554 -46.45 -13.64 -30.25
N ILE A 555 -45.30 -13.08 -29.92
CA ILE A 555 -44.82 -11.76 -30.37
C ILE A 555 -44.45 -11.86 -31.86
N ARG A 556 -43.64 -12.87 -32.20
CA ARG A 556 -43.24 -13.17 -33.58
C ARG A 556 -42.72 -14.60 -33.72
N THR A 557 -42.77 -15.11 -34.95
CA THR A 557 -42.20 -16.41 -35.33
C THR A 557 -40.99 -16.19 -36.24
N ILE A 558 -39.92 -16.93 -35.99
CA ILE A 558 -38.64 -16.83 -36.72
C ILE A 558 -38.10 -18.22 -37.07
N ASP A 559 -37.21 -18.30 -38.06
CA ASP A 559 -36.53 -19.53 -38.43
C ASP A 559 -35.13 -19.60 -37.79
N VAL A 560 -34.85 -20.69 -37.07
CA VAL A 560 -33.60 -20.92 -36.33
C VAL A 560 -33.03 -22.30 -36.63
N ILE A 561 -31.74 -22.50 -36.43
CA ILE A 561 -31.08 -23.78 -36.76
C ILE A 561 -31.21 -24.79 -35.60
N ASN A 562 -31.40 -24.32 -34.37
CA ASN A 562 -31.55 -25.15 -33.17
C ASN A 562 -32.31 -24.40 -32.06
N GLU A 563 -32.60 -25.10 -30.95
CA GLU A 563 -33.31 -24.54 -29.80
C GLU A 563 -32.53 -23.40 -29.13
N ASP A 564 -31.21 -23.50 -29.04
CA ASP A 564 -30.37 -22.46 -28.41
C ASP A 564 -30.50 -21.11 -29.12
N LEU A 565 -30.58 -21.12 -30.45
CA LEU A 565 -30.78 -19.89 -31.22
C LEU A 565 -32.21 -19.35 -31.05
N CYS A 566 -33.20 -20.20 -30.77
CA CYS A 566 -34.54 -19.75 -30.40
C CYS A 566 -34.53 -18.99 -29.07
N MET A 567 -33.84 -19.56 -28.07
CA MET A 567 -33.64 -18.93 -26.76
C MET A 567 -32.91 -17.59 -26.89
N PHE A 568 -31.83 -17.54 -27.68
CA PHE A 568 -31.08 -16.31 -27.91
C PHE A 568 -31.92 -15.21 -28.58
N GLN A 569 -32.79 -15.58 -29.52
CA GLN A 569 -33.67 -14.61 -30.19
C GLN A 569 -34.76 -14.09 -29.25
N CYS A 570 -35.22 -14.89 -28.29
CA CYS A 570 -36.07 -14.41 -27.20
C CYS A 570 -35.33 -13.41 -26.32
N TYR A 571 -34.07 -13.68 -25.97
CA TYR A 571 -33.22 -12.75 -25.23
C TYR A 571 -33.05 -11.40 -25.94
N LEU A 572 -32.97 -11.38 -27.27
CA LEU A 572 -32.87 -10.13 -28.05
C LEU A 572 -34.19 -9.36 -28.19
N GLU A 573 -35.34 -10.01 -27.96
CA GLU A 573 -36.67 -9.40 -28.10
C GLU A 573 -37.16 -8.87 -26.73
N PRO A 574 -37.15 -7.55 -26.43
CA PRO A 574 -37.33 -6.99 -25.08
C PRO A 574 -38.61 -7.44 -24.35
N ASN A 575 -39.65 -7.76 -25.10
CA ASN A 575 -40.95 -8.20 -24.55
C ASN A 575 -41.06 -9.73 -24.41
N CYS A 576 -40.07 -10.50 -24.87
CA CYS A 576 -40.12 -11.97 -24.86
C CYS A 576 -39.71 -12.56 -23.52
N VAL A 577 -40.57 -13.37 -22.91
CA VAL A 577 -40.32 -14.05 -21.63
C VAL A 577 -40.51 -15.56 -21.71
N SER A 578 -40.85 -16.11 -22.88
CA SER A 578 -40.83 -17.55 -23.16
C SER A 578 -40.74 -17.81 -24.67
N TYR A 579 -40.49 -19.06 -25.08
CA TYR A 579 -40.53 -19.44 -26.48
C TYR A 579 -41.11 -20.85 -26.71
N ASN A 580 -41.63 -21.09 -27.91
CA ASN A 580 -41.96 -22.42 -28.43
C ASN A 580 -40.97 -22.78 -29.55
N PHE A 581 -40.31 -23.93 -29.45
CA PHE A 581 -39.41 -24.44 -30.47
C PHE A 581 -40.00 -25.66 -31.18
N HIS A 582 -40.13 -25.59 -32.51
CA HIS A 582 -40.66 -26.69 -33.32
C HIS A 582 -39.59 -27.74 -33.60
N LYS A 583 -39.81 -28.97 -33.13
CA LYS A 583 -38.84 -30.08 -33.22
C LYS A 583 -38.56 -30.54 -34.65
N ILE A 584 -39.51 -30.36 -35.57
CA ILE A 584 -39.38 -30.79 -36.97
C ILE A 584 -38.81 -29.63 -37.80
N SER A 585 -37.73 -29.88 -38.53
CA SER A 585 -37.16 -28.91 -39.45
C SER A 585 -37.99 -28.78 -40.74
N GLN A 586 -37.99 -27.59 -41.32
CA GLN A 586 -38.52 -27.33 -42.65
C GLN A 586 -37.60 -27.92 -43.73
N GLU A 587 -38.05 -27.96 -44.99
CA GLU A 587 -37.24 -28.42 -46.15
C GLU A 587 -35.91 -27.66 -46.29
N SER A 588 -35.84 -26.43 -45.77
CA SER A 588 -34.65 -25.59 -45.72
C SER A 588 -33.61 -25.99 -44.65
N GLY A 589 -33.90 -27.00 -43.83
CA GLY A 589 -33.07 -27.45 -42.71
C GLY A 589 -33.16 -26.59 -41.45
N LYS A 590 -34.09 -25.62 -41.39
CA LYS A 590 -34.33 -24.73 -40.23
C LYS A 590 -35.60 -25.10 -39.46
N HIS A 591 -35.65 -24.78 -38.18
CA HIS A 591 -36.78 -24.98 -37.28
C HIS A 591 -37.57 -23.69 -37.06
N LYS A 592 -38.88 -23.79 -36.84
CA LYS A 592 -39.69 -22.64 -36.41
C LYS A 592 -39.52 -22.38 -34.92
N CYS A 593 -39.37 -21.12 -34.56
CA CYS A 593 -39.27 -20.64 -33.19
C CYS A 593 -40.28 -19.50 -32.96
N GLU A 594 -41.12 -19.64 -31.95
CA GLU A 594 -42.14 -18.65 -31.58
C GLU A 594 -41.70 -17.96 -30.30
N LEU A 595 -41.54 -16.63 -30.33
CA LEU A 595 -41.17 -15.81 -29.19
C LEU A 595 -42.45 -15.32 -28.50
N ASN A 596 -42.59 -15.47 -27.19
CA ASN A 596 -43.84 -15.22 -26.48
C ASN A 596 -43.69 -14.16 -25.36
N ASN A 597 -44.73 -13.34 -25.15
CA ASN A 597 -44.76 -12.27 -24.15
C ASN A 597 -45.26 -12.69 -22.76
N ALA A 598 -45.57 -13.97 -22.56
CA ALA A 598 -46.07 -14.49 -21.29
C ALA A 598 -45.38 -15.80 -20.90
N THR A 599 -45.52 -16.18 -19.63
CA THR A 599 -45.09 -17.47 -19.09
C THR A 599 -46.30 -18.27 -18.59
N ILE A 600 -46.15 -19.59 -18.48
CA ILE A 600 -47.18 -20.55 -18.06
C ILE A 600 -47.88 -20.26 -16.73
N GLU A 601 -47.33 -19.40 -15.88
CA GLU A 601 -47.89 -19.14 -14.55
C GLU A 601 -49.14 -18.22 -14.60
N HIS A 602 -49.53 -17.77 -15.80
CA HIS A 602 -50.64 -16.85 -16.02
C HIS A 602 -51.65 -17.27 -17.10
N ASP A 603 -51.55 -18.45 -17.74
CA ASP A 603 -52.47 -18.74 -18.85
C ASP A 603 -52.90 -20.21 -18.99
N GLU A 604 -54.19 -20.41 -19.32
CA GLU A 604 -54.79 -21.68 -19.72
C GLU A 604 -54.35 -22.11 -21.14
N GLY A 605 -53.58 -21.26 -21.84
CA GLY A 605 -53.12 -21.44 -23.22
C GLY A 605 -51.93 -22.39 -23.46
N LEU A 606 -51.44 -23.14 -22.46
CA LEU A 606 -50.41 -24.16 -22.68
C LEU A 606 -51.04 -25.47 -23.19
N LEU A 607 -50.99 -25.68 -24.51
CA LEU A 607 -51.58 -26.84 -25.16
C LEU A 607 -50.55 -27.94 -25.38
N LYS A 608 -51.01 -29.19 -25.30
CA LYS A 608 -50.20 -30.36 -25.64
C LYS A 608 -50.03 -30.43 -27.16
N ASN A 609 -48.79 -30.32 -27.61
CA ASN A 609 -48.42 -30.44 -29.02
C ASN A 609 -47.03 -31.10 -29.11
N GLU A 610 -47.00 -32.37 -29.49
CA GLU A 610 -45.78 -33.20 -29.51
C GLU A 610 -44.67 -32.66 -30.43
N SER A 611 -45.04 -31.81 -31.39
CA SER A 611 -44.11 -31.20 -32.34
C SER A 611 -43.34 -30.01 -31.75
N TYR A 612 -43.66 -29.55 -30.54
CA TYR A 612 -43.05 -28.37 -29.92
C TYR A 612 -42.35 -28.66 -28.58
N ILE A 613 -41.45 -27.76 -28.21
CA ILE A 613 -40.82 -27.64 -26.90
C ILE A 613 -41.12 -26.24 -26.39
N TYR A 614 -41.76 -26.13 -25.23
CA TYR A 614 -41.98 -24.83 -24.57
C TYR A 614 -40.90 -24.58 -23.51
N ARG A 615 -40.38 -23.36 -23.43
CA ARG A 615 -39.51 -22.92 -22.33
C ARG A 615 -39.82 -21.48 -21.91
N GLY A 616 -40.09 -21.28 -20.62
CA GLY A 616 -40.30 -19.96 -20.02
C GLY A 616 -39.09 -19.45 -19.24
N ALA A 617 -39.01 -18.14 -19.05
CA ALA A 617 -38.01 -17.47 -18.23
C ALA A 617 -38.59 -16.98 -16.89
N GLU A 618 -37.71 -16.69 -15.94
CA GLU A 618 -38.06 -15.94 -14.74
C GLU A 618 -38.59 -14.55 -15.15
N ASN A 619 -39.75 -14.19 -14.61
CA ASN A 619 -40.48 -13.01 -15.05
C ASN A 619 -40.85 -12.14 -13.84
N ALA A 620 -40.02 -11.16 -13.51
CA ALA A 620 -40.29 -10.23 -12.41
C ALA A 620 -41.55 -9.37 -12.65
N CYS A 621 -41.97 -9.21 -13.91
CA CYS A 621 -43.22 -8.55 -14.27
C CYS A 621 -44.47 -9.31 -13.82
N LYS A 622 -44.34 -10.56 -13.34
CA LYS A 622 -45.42 -11.39 -12.79
C LYS A 622 -46.24 -10.66 -11.70
N LYS A 623 -45.58 -9.89 -10.83
CA LYS A 623 -46.25 -9.21 -9.70
C LYS A 623 -46.91 -7.89 -10.09
N ASN A 624 -46.90 -7.53 -11.38
CA ASN A 624 -47.27 -6.22 -11.89
C ASN A 624 -46.68 -5.06 -11.06
N PRO A 625 -45.33 -4.99 -10.97
CA PRO A 625 -44.66 -3.99 -10.15
C PRO A 625 -44.92 -2.56 -10.66
N CYS A 626 -45.00 -2.40 -11.98
CA CYS A 626 -45.26 -1.13 -12.64
C CYS A 626 -46.65 -0.58 -12.30
N LYS A 627 -46.70 0.69 -11.88
CA LYS A 627 -47.93 1.43 -11.59
C LYS A 627 -48.35 2.29 -12.78
N ASN A 628 -49.56 2.83 -12.71
CA ASN A 628 -50.07 3.82 -13.66
C ASN A 628 -50.03 3.37 -15.15
N ASN A 629 -50.43 2.11 -15.42
CA ASN A 629 -50.47 1.50 -16.76
C ASN A 629 -49.13 1.48 -17.51
N ALA A 630 -48.01 1.54 -16.79
CA ALA A 630 -46.68 1.41 -17.39
C ALA A 630 -46.41 -0.01 -17.91
N THR A 631 -45.66 -0.12 -19.01
CA THR A 631 -45.30 -1.43 -19.60
C THR A 631 -44.12 -2.02 -18.83
N CYS A 632 -44.28 -3.25 -18.33
CA CYS A 632 -43.21 -3.96 -17.65
C CYS A 632 -42.39 -4.81 -18.62
N GLN A 633 -41.08 -4.65 -18.62
CA GLN A 633 -40.16 -5.49 -19.40
C GLN A 633 -39.25 -6.27 -18.45
N ALA A 634 -39.23 -7.59 -18.58
CA ALA A 634 -38.47 -8.47 -17.71
C ALA A 634 -37.01 -8.58 -18.15
N GLY A 635 -36.16 -8.74 -17.15
CA GLY A 635 -34.72 -8.91 -17.28
C GLY A 635 -33.95 -7.61 -17.44
N PHE A 636 -34.47 -6.46 -17.01
CA PHE A 636 -33.77 -5.18 -17.11
C PHE A 636 -33.48 -4.61 -15.72
N THR A 637 -32.43 -3.80 -15.59
CA THR A 637 -31.98 -3.19 -14.32
C THR A 637 -31.53 -4.18 -13.24
N ASP A 638 -31.17 -3.69 -12.07
CA ASP A 638 -30.83 -4.46 -10.86
C ASP A 638 -32.05 -5.09 -10.17
N ARG A 639 -33.27 -4.77 -10.63
CA ARG A 639 -34.54 -5.28 -10.08
C ARG A 639 -35.19 -6.37 -10.94
N ASP A 640 -34.49 -6.85 -11.98
CA ASP A 640 -34.94 -7.84 -12.95
C ASP A 640 -36.18 -7.42 -13.79
N TYR A 641 -36.57 -6.15 -13.76
CA TYR A 641 -37.50 -5.52 -14.71
C TYR A 641 -37.24 -4.02 -14.86
N GLN A 642 -37.80 -3.44 -15.92
CA GLN A 642 -37.96 -1.99 -16.04
C GLN A 642 -39.41 -1.65 -16.37
N CYS A 643 -39.90 -0.53 -15.82
CA CYS A 643 -41.19 0.05 -16.18
C CYS A 643 -41.00 1.17 -17.20
N LEU A 644 -41.64 1.04 -18.35
CA LEU A 644 -41.76 2.12 -19.32
C LEU A 644 -42.96 2.98 -18.92
N CYS A 645 -42.70 4.08 -18.22
CA CYS A 645 -43.73 5.03 -17.79
C CYS A 645 -44.40 5.65 -19.01
N VAL A 646 -45.72 5.84 -18.94
CA VAL A 646 -46.48 6.46 -20.02
C VAL A 646 -46.11 7.95 -20.10
N ASP A 647 -45.56 8.37 -21.25
CA ASP A 647 -45.19 9.76 -21.50
C ASP A 647 -46.39 10.70 -21.31
N GLY A 648 -46.18 11.80 -20.57
CA GLY A 648 -47.24 12.79 -20.27
C GLY A 648 -48.10 12.49 -19.05
N SER A 649 -47.95 11.32 -18.40
CA SER A 649 -48.74 10.93 -17.23
C SER A 649 -48.39 11.69 -15.93
N GLY A 650 -47.31 12.48 -15.91
CA GLY A 650 -46.86 13.23 -14.73
C GLY A 650 -46.12 12.39 -13.68
N PHE A 651 -46.01 11.08 -13.90
CA PHE A 651 -45.32 10.15 -13.02
C PHE A 651 -43.88 9.87 -13.49
N LYS A 652 -42.99 9.63 -12.53
CA LYS A 652 -41.60 9.22 -12.72
C LYS A 652 -41.27 8.16 -11.66
N GLY A 653 -39.99 7.80 -11.56
CA GLY A 653 -39.54 6.76 -10.65
C GLY A 653 -39.51 5.40 -11.32
N HIS A 654 -38.81 4.45 -10.69
CA HIS A 654 -38.59 3.12 -11.26
C HIS A 654 -39.89 2.34 -11.48
N ASP A 655 -40.86 2.51 -10.57
CA ASP A 655 -42.17 1.85 -10.61
C ASP A 655 -43.27 2.73 -11.23
N CYS A 656 -42.89 3.91 -11.74
CA CYS A 656 -43.78 4.94 -12.25
C CYS A 656 -44.84 5.42 -11.24
N ASP A 657 -44.47 5.49 -9.96
CA ASP A 657 -45.35 5.84 -8.83
C ASP A 657 -45.09 7.22 -8.22
N GLU A 658 -43.96 7.87 -8.53
CA GLU A 658 -43.61 9.19 -8.00
C GLU A 658 -44.24 10.32 -8.82
N GLY A 659 -44.96 11.24 -8.16
CA GLY A 659 -45.41 12.49 -8.77
C GLY A 659 -44.24 13.44 -9.04
N LYS A 660 -44.23 14.12 -10.20
CA LYS A 660 -43.26 15.20 -10.47
C LYS A 660 -43.62 16.46 -9.67
N GLU A 661 -43.03 16.66 -8.48
CA GLU A 661 -43.17 17.94 -7.75
C GLU A 661 -42.29 19.06 -8.35
N SER A 662 -42.92 20.23 -8.49
CA SER A 662 -42.37 21.48 -8.99
C SER A 662 -42.09 22.40 -7.81
N TYR A 663 -40.82 22.74 -7.53
CA TYR A 663 -40.48 23.64 -6.44
C TYR A 663 -40.71 25.12 -6.81
N THR A 664 -41.38 25.86 -5.92
CA THR A 664 -41.28 27.32 -5.81
C THR A 664 -40.71 27.70 -4.43
N PHE A 665 -39.69 28.56 -4.45
CA PHE A 665 -38.92 29.09 -3.30
C PHE A 665 -39.79 29.88 -2.29
N ILE A 666 -39.60 29.65 -0.97
CA ILE A 666 -39.41 30.63 0.14
C ILE A 666 -39.81 30.01 1.51
N SER A 667 -38.84 29.84 2.42
CA SER A 667 -38.79 30.45 3.78
C SER A 667 -37.84 29.70 4.72
N ILE A 668 -36.75 30.36 5.09
CA ILE A 668 -35.86 30.02 6.19
C ILE A 668 -36.27 30.91 7.37
N ALA A 669 -36.49 30.33 8.55
CA ALA A 669 -36.17 30.85 9.89
C ALA A 669 -37.12 30.22 10.92
N ASN A 670 -36.59 29.35 11.80
CA ASN A 670 -36.96 29.21 13.22
C ASN A 670 -36.44 27.88 13.79
N ASP A 671 -35.11 27.73 13.93
CA ASP A 671 -34.55 26.60 14.71
C ASP A 671 -33.33 27.01 15.54
N MET A 672 -33.45 28.15 16.21
CA MET A 672 -32.65 28.47 17.38
C MET A 672 -33.59 29.05 18.43
N ILE A 673 -34.05 28.21 19.38
CA ILE A 673 -34.30 28.51 20.81
C ILE A 673 -35.10 27.36 21.49
N SER A 674 -34.60 26.95 22.66
CA SER A 674 -35.23 26.20 23.77
C SER A 674 -35.05 24.68 23.83
N SER A 675 -33.99 24.31 24.55
CA SER A 675 -33.89 23.08 25.34
C SER A 675 -34.79 23.14 26.59
N ALA A 676 -35.37 21.99 26.94
CA ALA A 676 -35.90 21.58 28.26
C ALA A 676 -37.33 22.02 28.66
N VAL A 677 -38.29 21.11 28.42
CA VAL A 677 -39.45 20.90 29.30
C VAL A 677 -39.62 19.40 29.52
N TRP A 678 -39.71 18.99 30.79
CA TRP A 678 -39.97 17.62 31.23
C TRP A 678 -41.42 17.21 30.95
N ASP A 679 -41.63 16.02 30.40
CA ASP A 679 -42.87 15.28 30.63
C ASP A 679 -42.63 13.77 30.81
N LYS A 680 -43.18 13.24 31.90
CA LYS A 680 -43.17 11.83 32.31
C LYS A 680 -44.46 11.16 31.85
N SER A 681 -44.66 10.96 30.55
CA SER A 681 -45.45 9.82 30.04
C SER A 681 -45.42 9.77 28.51
N ALA A 682 -44.40 9.14 27.93
CA ALA A 682 -44.53 8.53 26.61
C ALA A 682 -43.48 7.43 26.48
N ARG A 683 -43.92 6.17 26.41
CA ARG A 683 -43.07 5.04 25.99
C ARG A 683 -42.71 5.26 24.52
N VAL A 684 -41.59 5.93 24.28
CA VAL A 684 -40.99 6.05 22.94
C VAL A 684 -39.85 5.04 22.83
N ASN A 685 -39.90 4.25 21.76
CA ASN A 685 -38.96 3.19 21.40
C ASN A 685 -37.49 3.55 21.66
N PHE A 686 -36.86 2.74 22.51
CA PHE A 686 -35.44 2.77 22.86
C PHE A 686 -34.51 2.29 21.71
N SER A 687 -34.84 2.59 20.45
CA SER A 687 -34.02 2.23 19.28
C SER A 687 -33.42 3.43 18.53
N LYS A 688 -33.74 4.66 18.93
CA LYS A 688 -33.17 5.89 18.31
C LYS A 688 -32.27 6.74 19.22
N ALA A 689 -32.17 6.44 20.52
CA ALA A 689 -31.24 7.12 21.42
C ALA A 689 -29.82 6.52 21.43
N ASN A 690 -29.61 5.36 20.79
CA ASN A 690 -28.27 4.75 20.68
C ASN A 690 -27.56 5.05 19.34
N GLN A 691 -28.04 6.06 18.59
CA GLN A 691 -27.31 6.61 17.44
C GLN A 691 -26.49 7.87 17.76
N ILE A 692 -26.44 8.32 19.04
CA ILE A 692 -25.63 9.49 19.46
C ILE A 692 -24.59 9.15 20.55
N ALA A 693 -24.40 7.87 20.89
CA ALA A 693 -23.20 7.42 21.62
C ALA A 693 -22.80 6.02 21.16
N ARG A 694 -22.12 5.90 20.01
CA ARG A 694 -21.37 4.66 19.74
C ARG A 694 -20.23 4.59 20.76
N ALA A 695 -20.43 3.83 21.84
CA ALA A 695 -19.33 3.43 22.70
C ALA A 695 -18.30 2.71 21.80
N ARG A 696 -17.11 3.28 21.68
CA ARG A 696 -16.00 2.69 20.91
C ARG A 696 -15.52 1.44 21.65
N PHE A 697 -15.51 0.30 20.98
CA PHE A 697 -14.97 -0.95 21.53
C PHE A 697 -13.58 -0.70 22.14
N THR A 698 -13.37 -1.08 23.40
CA THR A 698 -12.11 -0.92 24.12
C THR A 698 -11.82 -2.16 24.96
N ALA A 699 -10.71 -2.84 24.65
CA ALA A 699 -10.18 -3.96 25.42
C ALA A 699 -8.98 -3.55 26.26
N VAL A 700 -8.94 -3.96 27.53
CA VAL A 700 -7.87 -3.63 28.48
C VAL A 700 -7.27 -4.91 29.04
N PHE A 701 -6.04 -5.23 28.63
CA PHE A 701 -5.31 -6.40 29.09
C PHE A 701 -4.37 -6.06 30.24
N THR A 702 -4.39 -6.92 31.24
CA THR A 702 -3.59 -6.79 32.47
C THR A 702 -2.79 -8.07 32.71
N ASN A 703 -2.00 -8.10 33.78
CA ASN A 703 -1.29 -9.30 34.24
C ASN A 703 -2.21 -10.36 34.86
N LEU A 704 -3.53 -10.19 34.85
CA LEU A 704 -4.51 -11.13 35.41
C LEU A 704 -4.25 -11.45 36.90
N GLY A 705 -3.80 -10.45 37.66
CA GLY A 705 -3.47 -10.59 39.08
C GLY A 705 -2.19 -11.40 39.38
N LYS A 706 -1.44 -11.85 38.37
CA LYS A 706 -0.21 -12.62 38.55
C LYS A 706 1.03 -11.72 38.70
N GLY A 707 1.81 -11.95 39.76
CA GLY A 707 3.13 -11.36 40.00
C GLY A 707 4.27 -12.39 39.92
N GLY A 708 5.51 -11.91 39.78
CA GLY A 708 6.72 -12.71 39.74
C GLY A 708 7.24 -13.07 38.34
N THR A 709 7.91 -14.23 38.27
CA THR A 709 8.69 -14.68 37.09
C THR A 709 7.86 -15.35 36.00
N GLU A 710 6.70 -15.89 36.36
CA GLU A 710 5.82 -16.65 35.48
C GLU A 710 4.56 -15.87 35.13
N GLY A 711 4.03 -16.14 33.94
CA GLY A 711 2.77 -15.56 33.50
C GLY A 711 1.54 -16.21 34.14
N PRO A 712 0.35 -15.63 33.92
CA PRO A 712 -0.90 -16.21 34.41
C PRO A 712 -1.19 -17.57 33.76
N ASN A 713 -1.96 -18.41 34.46
CA ASN A 713 -2.35 -19.74 33.98
C ASN A 713 -3.80 -19.79 33.47
N SER A 714 -4.63 -18.79 33.78
CA SER A 714 -6.03 -18.71 33.35
C SER A 714 -6.54 -17.26 33.37
N VAL A 715 -7.61 -16.98 32.63
CA VAL A 715 -8.29 -15.66 32.60
C VAL A 715 -9.20 -15.45 33.81
N GLY A 716 -9.79 -16.51 34.38
CA GLY A 716 -10.76 -16.41 35.47
C GLY A 716 -11.95 -15.50 35.11
N SER A 717 -12.41 -14.71 36.08
CA SER A 717 -13.48 -13.70 35.90
C SER A 717 -12.95 -12.28 35.64
N HIS A 718 -11.65 -12.12 35.35
CA HIS A 718 -11.00 -10.81 35.28
C HIS A 718 -11.54 -9.89 34.17
N TYR A 719 -12.08 -10.46 33.09
CA TYR A 719 -12.65 -9.72 31.96
C TYR A 719 -14.17 -9.79 31.88
N THR A 720 -14.84 -10.38 32.88
CA THR A 720 -16.30 -10.49 32.90
C THR A 720 -16.96 -9.11 32.83
N GLY A 721 -17.84 -8.91 31.86
CA GLY A 721 -18.55 -7.64 31.63
C GLY A 721 -17.73 -6.54 30.93
N GLN A 722 -16.51 -6.83 30.46
CA GLN A 722 -15.75 -5.93 29.58
C GLN A 722 -16.02 -6.23 28.10
N ASP A 723 -15.67 -5.32 27.19
CA ASP A 723 -15.97 -5.46 25.74
C ASP A 723 -15.39 -6.74 25.10
N HIS A 724 -14.34 -7.30 25.70
CA HIS A 724 -13.63 -8.49 25.24
C HIS A 724 -13.89 -9.73 26.13
N ASP A 725 -14.96 -9.71 26.93
CA ASP A 725 -15.41 -10.86 27.70
C ASP A 725 -15.67 -12.07 26.79
N GLY A 726 -15.20 -13.25 27.22
CA GLY A 726 -15.28 -14.49 26.45
C GLY A 726 -14.37 -14.57 25.20
N GLN A 727 -13.57 -13.54 24.89
CA GLN A 727 -12.70 -13.50 23.68
C GLN A 727 -11.23 -13.83 23.96
N VAL A 728 -10.88 -14.16 25.20
CA VAL A 728 -9.47 -14.36 25.62
C VAL A 728 -9.26 -15.74 26.21
N THR A 729 -8.19 -16.40 25.78
CA THR A 729 -7.66 -17.61 26.42
C THR A 729 -6.21 -17.37 26.87
N VAL A 730 -5.65 -18.23 27.72
CA VAL A 730 -4.26 -18.11 28.20
C VAL A 730 -3.51 -19.38 27.89
N SER A 731 -2.31 -19.25 27.32
CA SER A 731 -1.38 -20.35 27.08
C SER A 731 0.03 -19.92 27.46
N SER A 732 0.66 -20.66 28.38
CA SER A 732 2.03 -20.41 28.87
C SER A 732 2.27 -18.96 29.32
N GLY A 733 1.31 -18.36 30.03
CA GLY A 733 1.42 -16.97 30.48
C GLY A 733 1.02 -15.90 29.46
N ILE A 734 0.77 -16.28 28.20
CA ILE A 734 0.42 -15.36 27.12
C ILE A 734 -1.09 -15.40 26.91
N GLN A 735 -1.72 -14.23 26.85
CA GLN A 735 -3.13 -14.07 26.54
C GLN A 735 -3.33 -14.09 25.04
N LEU A 736 -4.22 -14.96 24.55
CA LEU A 736 -4.60 -15.07 23.14
C LEU A 736 -5.97 -14.42 22.99
N TRP A 737 -6.02 -13.26 22.34
CA TRP A 737 -7.24 -12.51 22.12
C TRP A 737 -7.71 -12.64 20.68
N ILE A 738 -8.99 -12.95 20.49
CA ILE A 738 -9.64 -13.03 19.18
C ILE A 738 -10.24 -11.66 18.85
N VAL A 739 -9.77 -11.05 17.77
CA VAL A 739 -10.22 -9.71 17.35
C VAL A 739 -11.71 -9.75 16.93
N PRO A 740 -12.59 -8.91 17.50
CA PRO A 740 -14.03 -8.99 17.25
C PRO A 740 -14.50 -8.29 15.96
N HIS A 741 -13.73 -7.30 15.48
CA HIS A 741 -14.06 -6.50 14.29
C HIS A 741 -12.83 -6.25 13.42
N THR A 742 -12.98 -6.33 12.10
CA THR A 742 -11.92 -5.89 11.18
C THR A 742 -11.92 -4.36 11.12
N GLY A 743 -10.76 -3.72 11.26
CA GLY A 743 -10.62 -2.28 11.10
C GLY A 743 -9.36 -1.72 11.76
N GLU A 744 -9.30 -0.40 11.94
CA GLU A 744 -8.15 0.25 12.57
C GLU A 744 -8.31 0.25 14.09
N TYR A 745 -7.30 -0.24 14.80
CA TYR A 745 -7.21 -0.23 16.25
C TYR A 745 -6.07 0.64 16.71
N ARG A 746 -6.33 1.49 17.70
CA ARG A 746 -5.28 2.15 18.47
C ARG A 746 -4.85 1.22 19.59
N ILE A 747 -3.58 0.83 19.57
CA ILE A 747 -2.98 -0.03 20.59
C ILE A 747 -1.99 0.80 21.41
N GLU A 748 -2.26 0.90 22.70
CA GLU A 748 -1.39 1.47 23.71
C GLU A 748 -0.80 0.34 24.56
N THR A 749 0.53 0.30 24.64
CA THR A 749 1.30 -0.77 25.28
C THR A 749 2.23 -0.14 26.31
N ILE A 750 2.16 -0.62 27.56
CA ILE A 750 2.94 -0.07 28.68
C ILE A 750 3.79 -1.20 29.27
N GLY A 751 5.10 -0.99 29.36
CA GLY A 751 6.05 -1.92 29.98
C GLY A 751 6.03 -1.83 31.51
N ALA A 752 6.46 -2.88 32.20
CA ALA A 752 6.46 -2.89 33.66
C ALA A 752 7.63 -2.10 34.27
N SER A 753 7.46 -1.62 35.50
CA SER A 753 8.56 -1.01 36.26
C SER A 753 9.52 -2.07 36.81
N GLY A 754 10.78 -1.71 37.00
CA GLY A 754 11.74 -2.50 37.77
C GLY A 754 11.41 -2.54 39.27
N GLY A 755 12.08 -3.44 39.98
CA GLY A 755 12.10 -3.45 41.44
C GLY A 755 13.06 -2.41 42.02
N TYR A 756 12.98 -2.17 43.33
CA TYR A 756 13.89 -1.27 44.05
C TYR A 756 14.28 -1.85 45.41
N GLY A 757 15.50 -1.53 45.83
CA GLY A 757 16.02 -1.86 47.17
C GLY A 757 15.43 -0.98 48.28
N GLU A 758 15.50 -1.47 49.53
CA GLU A 758 15.06 -0.75 50.75
C GLU A 758 15.71 0.62 50.91
N ASP A 759 16.99 0.72 50.58
CA ASP A 759 17.77 1.95 50.75
C ASP A 759 17.67 2.87 49.51
N SER A 760 16.76 2.59 48.57
CA SER A 760 16.54 3.44 47.39
C SER A 760 15.47 4.49 47.68
N VAL A 761 15.76 5.75 47.35
CA VAL A 761 14.80 6.86 47.46
C VAL A 761 13.85 6.88 46.26
N ILE A 762 14.30 6.31 45.14
CA ILE A 762 13.50 6.16 43.91
C ILE A 762 12.89 4.75 43.79
N ASN A 763 11.83 4.66 42.99
CA ASN A 763 11.35 3.37 42.51
C ASN A 763 12.33 2.76 41.50
N GLY A 764 12.04 1.53 41.05
CA GLY A 764 12.81 0.90 39.98
C GLY A 764 12.78 1.71 38.68
N GLY A 765 13.57 1.28 37.71
CA GLY A 765 13.52 1.80 36.35
C GLY A 765 12.09 1.82 35.82
N ARG A 766 11.74 2.87 35.09
CA ARG A 766 10.38 3.11 34.61
C ARG A 766 10.15 2.38 33.28
N GLY A 767 8.98 1.76 33.12
CA GLY A 767 8.59 1.12 31.86
C GLY A 767 8.22 2.13 30.78
N ALA A 768 8.37 1.78 29.51
CA ALA A 768 8.01 2.64 28.37
C ALA A 768 6.51 2.58 28.08
N ARG A 769 5.98 3.59 27.40
CA ARG A 769 4.64 3.61 26.82
C ARG A 769 4.76 3.79 25.32
N MET A 770 4.16 2.88 24.57
CA MET A 770 4.18 2.86 23.11
C MET A 770 2.74 2.90 22.61
N ILE A 771 2.43 3.82 21.71
CA ILE A 771 1.10 3.91 21.11
C ILE A 771 1.23 3.91 19.60
N GLY A 772 0.41 3.12 18.92
CA GLY A 772 0.32 3.13 17.46
C GLY A 772 -1.04 2.67 16.98
N ASN A 773 -1.36 2.98 15.74
CA ASN A 773 -2.55 2.45 15.08
C ASN A 773 -2.17 1.25 14.20
N PHE A 774 -3.02 0.22 14.23
CA PHE A 774 -2.80 -1.07 13.58
C PHE A 774 -4.09 -1.56 12.94
N MET A 775 -4.00 -2.05 11.71
CA MET A 775 -5.10 -2.78 11.07
C MET A 775 -5.11 -4.21 11.61
N LEU A 776 -6.17 -4.59 12.33
CA LEU A 776 -6.40 -5.96 12.80
C LEU A 776 -7.61 -6.54 12.08
N THR A 777 -7.56 -7.83 11.77
CA THR A 777 -8.66 -8.53 11.07
C THR A 777 -9.52 -9.25 12.10
N LYS A 778 -10.84 -9.26 11.90
CA LYS A 778 -11.74 -10.09 12.71
C LYS A 778 -11.26 -11.54 12.72
N ASP A 779 -11.39 -12.18 13.87
CA ASP A 779 -11.00 -13.57 14.14
C ASP A 779 -9.48 -13.81 14.11
N GLU A 780 -8.66 -12.76 13.90
CA GLU A 780 -7.22 -12.82 14.11
C GLU A 780 -6.89 -13.05 15.59
N ILE A 781 -5.94 -13.95 15.86
CA ILE A 781 -5.41 -14.19 17.20
C ILE A 781 -4.23 -13.27 17.47
N ILE A 782 -4.40 -12.39 18.47
CA ILE A 782 -3.33 -11.52 18.97
C ILE A 782 -2.78 -12.10 20.26
N ARG A 783 -1.47 -12.29 20.28
CA ARG A 783 -0.70 -12.78 21.42
C ARG A 783 -0.25 -11.60 22.26
N ILE A 784 -0.78 -11.52 23.48
CA ILE A 784 -0.58 -10.43 24.42
C ILE A 784 0.14 -10.96 25.66
N LEU A 785 1.37 -10.53 25.84
CA LEU A 785 2.15 -10.78 27.05
C LEU A 785 2.21 -9.48 27.84
N VAL A 786 1.60 -9.45 29.02
CA VAL A 786 1.65 -8.28 29.90
C VAL A 786 2.81 -8.41 30.87
N GLY A 787 3.78 -7.49 30.75
CA GLY A 787 4.97 -7.50 31.58
C GLY A 787 4.64 -7.36 33.06
N GLN A 788 5.39 -8.02 33.93
CA GLN A 788 5.21 -7.94 35.38
C GLN A 788 6.32 -7.11 36.01
N LYS A 789 5.97 -6.41 37.10
CA LYS A 789 6.91 -5.59 37.87
C LYS A 789 8.02 -6.48 38.44
N GLY A 790 9.27 -5.99 38.40
CA GLY A 790 10.38 -6.64 39.08
C GLY A 790 10.21 -6.56 40.60
N GLU A 791 10.50 -7.64 41.31
CA GLU A 791 10.42 -7.66 42.78
C GLU A 791 11.78 -7.43 43.45
N ARG A 792 11.69 -7.10 44.73
CA ARG A 792 12.81 -6.99 45.66
C ARG A 792 13.00 -8.35 46.36
N SER A 793 14.27 -8.73 46.54
CA SER A 793 14.62 -9.92 47.31
C SER A 793 14.17 -9.81 48.76
N ASN A 794 13.59 -10.89 49.29
CA ASN A 794 13.23 -10.99 50.71
C ASN A 794 14.46 -11.22 51.61
N SER A 795 15.56 -11.73 51.06
CA SER A 795 16.76 -12.11 51.82
C SER A 795 17.86 -11.04 51.82
N TYR A 796 17.82 -10.09 50.88
CA TYR A 796 18.80 -9.02 50.73
C TYR A 796 18.11 -7.71 50.41
N LYS A 797 18.26 -6.73 51.31
CA LYS A 797 17.45 -5.50 51.32
C LYS A 797 17.58 -4.68 50.05
N ASN A 798 18.71 -4.74 49.33
CA ASN A 798 18.93 -3.92 48.14
C ASN A 798 18.96 -4.69 46.81
N ALA A 799 18.73 -6.01 46.82
CA ALA A 799 18.69 -6.78 45.58
C ALA A 799 17.33 -6.60 44.89
N ALA A 800 17.32 -5.99 43.71
CA ALA A 800 16.09 -5.73 42.94
C ALA A 800 16.20 -6.18 41.49
N SER A 801 15.12 -6.76 40.98
CA SER A 801 15.09 -7.35 39.64
C SER A 801 14.51 -6.40 38.58
N GLY A 802 14.74 -6.72 37.30
CA GLY A 802 14.18 -5.96 36.19
C GLY A 802 12.70 -6.27 35.96
N GLY A 803 11.94 -5.27 35.52
CA GLY A 803 10.56 -5.41 35.07
C GLY A 803 10.49 -6.04 33.68
N GLY A 804 9.43 -6.78 33.41
CA GLY A 804 9.21 -7.39 32.10
C GLY A 804 8.69 -6.42 31.05
N GLY A 805 9.02 -6.70 29.79
CA GLY A 805 8.43 -6.04 28.64
C GLY A 805 6.98 -6.48 28.43
N THR A 806 6.19 -5.61 27.80
CA THR A 806 4.81 -5.90 27.38
C THR A 806 4.78 -6.04 25.87
N PHE A 807 4.22 -7.13 25.36
CA PHE A 807 4.29 -7.52 23.96
C PHE A 807 2.89 -7.70 23.38
N VAL A 808 2.66 -7.08 22.23
CA VAL A 808 1.49 -7.32 21.37
C VAL A 808 2.01 -7.83 20.03
N VAL A 809 1.72 -9.09 19.73
CA VAL A 809 2.35 -9.85 18.65
C VAL A 809 1.28 -10.63 17.90
N ARG A 810 1.40 -10.74 16.59
CA ARG A 810 0.53 -11.61 15.79
C ARG A 810 0.85 -13.09 16.07
N GLU A 811 -0.07 -13.97 15.68
CA GLU A 811 0.09 -15.42 15.87
C GLU A 811 1.37 -15.99 15.22
N ASP A 812 1.75 -15.46 14.06
CA ASP A 812 2.97 -15.79 13.29
C ASP A 812 4.28 -15.30 13.92
N ASN A 813 4.25 -14.80 15.16
CA ASN A 813 5.37 -14.18 15.87
C ASN A 813 5.88 -12.86 15.23
N LYS A 814 5.05 -12.16 14.47
CA LYS A 814 5.38 -10.82 14.01
C LYS A 814 5.01 -9.77 15.06
N PRO A 815 5.98 -9.01 15.61
CA PRO A 815 5.67 -7.99 16.62
C PRO A 815 4.87 -6.84 15.99
N LEU A 816 3.81 -6.41 16.66
CA LEU A 816 3.08 -5.18 16.31
C LEU A 816 3.66 -4.00 17.09
N ILE A 817 3.64 -4.14 18.41
CA ILE A 817 4.09 -3.12 19.36
C ILE A 817 4.53 -3.77 20.66
N ILE A 818 5.66 -3.29 21.19
CA ILE A 818 6.32 -3.81 22.38
C ILE A 818 6.83 -2.64 23.19
N ALA A 819 6.50 -2.61 24.46
CA ALA A 819 7.01 -1.62 25.40
C ALA A 819 8.04 -2.27 26.33
N GLY A 820 9.25 -1.70 26.39
CA GLY A 820 10.31 -2.17 27.27
C GLY A 820 9.96 -1.97 28.76
N GLY A 821 10.38 -2.92 29.58
CA GLY A 821 10.34 -2.85 31.04
C GLY A 821 11.57 -2.14 31.61
N GLY A 822 11.43 -1.54 32.79
CA GLY A 822 12.54 -0.86 33.46
C GLY A 822 13.49 -1.81 34.19
N GLY A 823 14.75 -1.42 34.35
CA GLY A 823 15.74 -2.16 35.12
C GLY A 823 15.52 -2.05 36.63
N GLY A 824 16.01 -3.02 37.39
CA GLY A 824 16.03 -2.96 38.86
C GLY A 824 17.03 -1.92 39.35
N VAL A 825 16.83 -1.38 40.56
CA VAL A 825 17.73 -0.39 41.17
C VAL A 825 18.19 -0.83 42.57
N ALA A 826 19.43 -0.49 42.90
CA ALA A 826 20.03 -0.72 44.21
C ALA A 826 20.62 0.58 44.76
N LYS A 827 20.16 1.00 45.96
CA LYS A 827 20.68 2.17 46.72
C LYS A 827 20.65 3.50 45.93
N MET A 828 19.74 3.63 44.95
CA MET A 828 19.69 4.81 44.09
C MET A 828 18.98 5.98 44.81
N THR A 829 19.61 7.16 44.79
CA THR A 829 19.05 8.40 45.35
C THR A 829 18.34 9.26 44.30
N GLU A 830 18.69 9.09 43.02
CA GLU A 830 18.15 9.86 41.90
C GLU A 830 17.86 8.97 40.69
N GLN A 831 16.84 9.31 39.90
CA GLN A 831 16.46 8.56 38.70
C GLN A 831 17.54 8.69 37.62
N HIS A 832 17.96 7.57 37.04
CA HIS A 832 18.91 7.56 35.93
C HIS A 832 18.28 6.98 34.67
N SER A 833 18.43 7.67 33.54
CA SER A 833 17.80 7.32 32.26
C SER A 833 18.19 5.94 31.75
N GLY A 834 19.42 5.49 32.05
CA GLY A 834 19.88 4.12 31.75
C GLY A 834 19.04 3.02 32.41
N CYS A 835 18.45 3.28 33.58
CA CYS A 835 17.60 2.33 34.28
C CYS A 835 16.19 2.24 33.65
N ASP A 836 15.76 3.30 33.00
CA ASP A 836 14.45 3.36 32.38
C ASP A 836 14.43 2.63 31.05
N ALA A 837 13.25 2.15 30.65
CA ALA A 837 13.04 1.56 29.35
C ALA A 837 13.23 2.59 28.23
N SER A 838 13.79 2.10 27.11
CA SER A 838 14.04 2.89 25.90
C SER A 838 12.84 2.81 24.97
N ILE A 839 12.49 3.94 24.32
CA ILE A 839 11.52 3.95 23.20
C ILE A 839 12.12 3.40 21.90
N ASN A 840 13.44 3.23 21.85
CA ASN A 840 14.14 2.65 20.71
C ASN A 840 14.24 1.14 20.83
N THR A 841 14.54 0.46 19.72
CA THR A 841 14.70 -1.00 19.66
C THR A 841 15.86 -1.55 20.47
N THR A 842 16.84 -0.72 20.82
CA THR A 842 18.00 -1.11 21.61
C THR A 842 17.72 -0.91 23.11
N GLY A 843 18.04 -1.92 23.92
CA GLY A 843 17.98 -1.84 25.37
C GLY A 843 19.11 -0.96 25.93
N ASN A 844 18.88 -0.38 27.09
CA ASN A 844 19.83 0.53 27.72
C ASN A 844 20.94 -0.24 28.45
N ALA A 845 22.08 0.44 28.61
CA ALA A 845 23.09 0.06 29.59
C ALA A 845 22.65 0.53 30.99
N GLY A 846 22.98 -0.26 32.00
CA GLY A 846 22.77 0.08 33.40
C GLY A 846 23.65 1.25 33.87
N TYR A 847 23.32 1.81 35.02
CA TYR A 847 24.14 2.82 35.67
C TYR A 847 25.26 2.17 36.49
N ASN A 848 26.45 2.77 36.44
CA ASN A 848 27.66 2.25 37.09
C ASN A 848 28.03 0.84 36.59
N SER A 849 27.81 0.59 35.29
CA SER A 849 28.13 -0.66 34.59
C SER A 849 28.99 -0.41 33.35
N SER A 850 30.21 0.09 33.55
CA SER A 850 31.14 0.60 32.52
C SER A 850 31.54 -0.37 31.40
N PHE A 851 31.05 -1.63 31.42
CA PHE A 851 31.40 -2.67 30.44
C PHE A 851 30.18 -3.40 29.85
N LEU A 852 28.94 -3.00 30.18
CA LEU A 852 27.73 -3.72 29.77
C LEU A 852 26.85 -2.91 28.84
N SER A 853 26.60 -3.45 27.64
CA SER A 853 25.61 -2.91 26.72
C SER A 853 24.27 -3.61 26.89
N GLY A 854 23.17 -2.89 26.69
CA GLY A 854 21.88 -3.53 26.44
C GLY A 854 21.92 -4.37 25.15
N GLY A 855 20.84 -5.11 24.95
CA GLY A 855 20.61 -5.92 23.76
C GLY A 855 20.23 -5.04 22.59
N SER A 856 20.51 -5.51 21.38
CA SER A 856 20.15 -4.85 20.14
C SER A 856 19.54 -5.84 19.16
N ASN A 857 18.77 -5.36 18.19
CA ASN A 857 18.16 -6.19 17.14
C ASN A 857 17.30 -7.34 17.67
N GLY A 858 16.59 -7.11 18.77
CA GLY A 858 15.71 -8.12 19.34
C GLY A 858 16.40 -9.12 20.28
N ASN A 859 17.70 -8.94 20.57
CA ASN A 859 18.46 -9.83 21.44
C ASN A 859 18.38 -9.41 22.92
N GLY A 860 18.64 -10.35 23.82
CA GLY A 860 18.78 -10.09 25.26
C GLY A 860 19.98 -9.20 25.62
N GLY A 861 19.96 -8.58 26.81
CA GLY A 861 21.01 -7.66 27.27
C GLY A 861 22.31 -8.34 27.74
N LYS A 862 23.45 -7.63 27.81
CA LYS A 862 24.75 -8.20 28.24
C LYS A 862 24.95 -8.24 29.77
N THR A 863 25.88 -9.07 30.25
CA THR A 863 26.29 -9.39 31.64
C THR A 863 27.78 -9.60 31.58
N ASP A 864 28.48 -9.17 32.63
CA ASP A 864 29.91 -9.41 32.75
C ASP A 864 30.16 -10.87 33.18
N LYS A 865 31.37 -11.38 32.94
CA LYS A 865 31.78 -12.76 33.26
C LYS A 865 32.16 -12.96 34.72
N SER A 866 32.45 -11.90 35.47
CA SER A 866 32.88 -12.06 36.85
C SER A 866 31.68 -12.31 37.77
N HIS A 867 30.67 -11.43 37.84
CA HIS A 867 29.73 -11.45 38.97
C HIS A 867 28.39 -10.63 38.88
N PRO A 868 27.65 -10.48 37.77
CA PRO A 868 26.62 -9.44 37.60
C PRO A 868 25.18 -9.90 37.89
N GLY A 869 24.24 -8.94 37.90
CA GLY A 869 22.80 -9.21 37.84
C GLY A 869 22.37 -9.69 36.45
N GLY A 870 21.26 -10.41 36.34
CA GLY A 870 20.78 -10.96 35.07
C GLY A 870 20.37 -9.87 34.08
N GLY A 871 20.63 -10.08 32.79
CA GLY A 871 20.12 -9.16 31.75
C GLY A 871 18.70 -9.52 31.36
N GLY A 872 18.00 -8.56 30.77
CA GLY A 872 16.67 -8.81 30.23
C GLY A 872 16.70 -9.69 28.99
N GLY A 873 15.61 -10.42 28.76
CA GLY A 873 15.31 -11.13 27.52
C GLY A 873 14.86 -10.17 26.43
N GLY A 874 15.19 -10.50 25.17
CA GLY A 874 14.72 -9.78 23.99
C GLY A 874 13.55 -10.49 23.31
N PHE A 875 13.19 -10.06 22.11
CA PHE A 875 12.17 -10.71 21.31
C PHE A 875 12.65 -12.06 20.75
N TYR A 876 13.81 -12.09 20.09
CA TYR A 876 14.32 -13.26 19.38
C TYR A 876 15.18 -14.19 20.24
N SER A 877 15.92 -13.62 21.19
CA SER A 877 16.88 -14.40 21.96
C SER A 877 16.66 -14.28 23.46
N ASN A 878 16.88 -15.41 24.12
CA ASN A 878 17.18 -15.43 25.55
C ASN A 878 18.53 -14.77 25.79
N ARG A 879 18.87 -14.66 27.07
CA ARG A 879 20.23 -14.42 27.51
C ARG A 879 20.87 -15.71 28.05
N GLU A 880 22.15 -15.89 27.77
CA GLU A 880 22.99 -16.96 28.32
C GLU A 880 23.25 -16.74 29.83
N ASP A 881 23.01 -17.80 30.61
CA ASP A 881 23.30 -17.87 32.05
C ASP A 881 24.79 -17.68 32.31
N THR A 882 25.14 -16.96 33.38
CA THR A 882 26.51 -16.97 33.90
C THR A 882 26.90 -18.40 34.25
N LYS A 883 27.80 -19.02 33.47
CA LYS A 883 28.41 -20.32 33.81
C LYS A 883 29.40 -20.13 34.97
N ILE A 884 28.87 -19.98 36.17
CA ILE A 884 29.65 -20.10 37.41
C ILE A 884 29.37 -21.50 37.99
N PRO A 885 30.38 -22.27 38.42
CA PRO A 885 30.20 -23.63 38.96
C PRO A 885 29.38 -23.71 40.26
N PHE A 886 29.01 -22.57 40.86
CA PHE A 886 28.31 -22.46 42.13
C PHE A 886 27.15 -21.46 42.01
N GLY A 887 26.00 -21.89 41.49
CA GLY A 887 24.61 -21.50 41.84
C GLY A 887 24.13 -20.04 42.06
N ASP A 888 24.98 -19.02 42.17
CA ASP A 888 24.67 -17.77 42.89
C ASP A 888 24.65 -16.50 42.02
N GLY A 889 24.57 -16.64 40.69
CA GLY A 889 24.50 -15.53 39.72
C GLY A 889 23.05 -15.21 39.31
N GLY A 890 22.72 -13.94 39.06
CA GLY A 890 21.40 -13.57 38.54
C GLY A 890 21.19 -14.13 37.13
N ARG A 891 20.24 -15.05 36.95
CA ARG A 891 19.95 -15.59 35.61
C ARG A 891 19.23 -14.56 34.75
N GLY A 892 19.52 -14.58 33.45
CA GLY A 892 18.88 -13.68 32.49
C GLY A 892 17.40 -14.03 32.28
N GLY A 893 16.61 -13.03 31.87
CA GLY A 893 15.24 -13.27 31.42
C GLY A 893 15.21 -14.03 30.09
N LYS A 894 14.17 -14.85 29.90
CA LYS A 894 13.87 -15.47 28.61
C LYS A 894 13.20 -14.47 27.69
N GLY A 895 13.47 -14.60 26.41
CA GLY A 895 12.84 -13.77 25.38
C GLY A 895 11.40 -14.19 25.10
N PHE A 896 10.66 -13.34 24.37
CA PHE A 896 9.25 -13.58 24.06
C PHE A 896 9.03 -14.93 23.36
N LEU A 897 9.84 -15.27 22.35
CA LEU A 897 9.72 -16.54 21.63
C LEU A 897 10.01 -17.78 22.49
N ALA A 898 10.67 -17.61 23.63
CA ALA A 898 10.93 -18.65 24.62
C ALA A 898 9.97 -18.60 25.83
N GLY A 899 8.84 -17.89 25.69
CA GLY A 899 7.79 -17.79 26.71
C GLY A 899 7.90 -16.58 27.64
N GLY A 900 8.94 -15.76 27.51
CA GLY A 900 9.07 -14.50 28.26
C GLY A 900 9.24 -14.66 29.77
N GLU A 901 9.65 -15.83 30.26
CA GLU A 901 9.89 -16.06 31.69
C GLU A 901 10.93 -15.08 32.26
N GLY A 902 10.65 -14.54 33.45
CA GLY A 902 11.60 -13.71 34.18
C GLY A 902 12.83 -14.50 34.64
N GLY A 903 13.95 -13.81 34.79
CA GLY A 903 15.20 -14.41 35.29
C GLY A 903 15.07 -14.90 36.73
N ALA A 904 15.81 -15.96 37.06
CA ALA A 904 15.84 -16.52 38.41
C ALA A 904 16.14 -15.44 39.46
N HIS A 905 15.47 -15.49 40.61
CA HIS A 905 15.48 -14.46 41.66
C HIS A 905 14.63 -13.23 41.32
N GLN A 906 13.35 -13.53 41.03
CA GLN A 906 12.22 -12.59 40.94
C GLN A 906 12.19 -11.61 39.77
N GLY A 907 12.91 -11.88 38.66
CA GLY A 907 12.74 -11.11 37.43
C GLY A 907 11.28 -11.07 36.98
N GLY A 908 10.78 -9.91 36.54
CA GLY A 908 9.40 -9.81 36.10
C GLY A 908 9.13 -10.62 34.82
N PHE A 909 8.04 -11.37 34.78
CA PHE A 909 7.54 -12.00 33.55
C PHE A 909 7.42 -10.99 32.41
N GLY A 910 7.77 -11.38 31.19
CA GLY A 910 8.11 -10.48 30.08
C GLY A 910 9.63 -10.32 29.90
N GLY A 911 10.42 -11.25 30.42
CA GLY A 911 11.86 -11.30 30.24
C GLY A 911 12.67 -10.35 31.13
N GLY A 912 12.14 -9.90 32.26
CA GLY A 912 12.93 -9.14 33.24
C GLY A 912 14.08 -9.98 33.80
N GLY A 913 15.28 -9.42 33.88
CA GLY A 913 16.47 -10.08 34.42
C GLY A 913 16.41 -10.23 35.95
N GLY A 914 16.93 -11.34 36.45
CA GLY A 914 16.99 -11.63 37.87
C GLY A 914 18.02 -10.81 38.62
N SER A 915 17.78 -10.56 39.91
CA SER A 915 18.80 -9.95 40.78
C SER A 915 19.83 -10.99 41.23
N ARG A 916 21.01 -10.54 41.66
CA ARG A 916 22.00 -11.43 42.29
C ARG A 916 21.88 -11.38 43.81
N PHE A 917 21.69 -12.55 44.45
CA PHE A 917 21.63 -12.68 45.90
C PHE A 917 22.89 -12.17 46.62
N LYS A 918 24.06 -12.71 46.26
CA LYS A 918 25.34 -12.33 46.89
C LYS A 918 25.93 -11.11 46.17
N GLY A 919 25.75 -9.94 46.78
CA GLY A 919 26.24 -8.65 46.25
C GLY A 919 25.16 -7.65 45.84
N GLU A 920 23.87 -7.96 46.04
CA GLU A 920 22.76 -7.00 45.85
C GLU A 920 22.70 -6.33 44.46
N ILE A 921 23.04 -7.08 43.40
CA ILE A 921 23.21 -6.50 42.07
C ILE A 921 21.89 -6.56 41.28
N PRO A 922 21.45 -5.44 40.68
CA PRO A 922 20.15 -5.38 40.04
C PRO A 922 20.09 -6.03 38.65
N GLY A 923 18.89 -6.48 38.26
CA GLY A 923 18.62 -7.08 36.96
C GLY A 923 18.16 -6.09 35.88
N GLY A 924 18.42 -6.39 34.60
CA GLY A 924 17.99 -5.57 33.46
C GLY A 924 16.53 -5.79 33.05
N GLY A 925 15.87 -4.78 32.48
CA GLY A 925 14.48 -4.88 32.04
C GLY A 925 14.30 -5.70 30.75
N GLY A 926 13.17 -6.40 30.61
CA GLY A 926 12.81 -7.13 29.39
C GLY A 926 12.23 -6.21 28.31
N GLY A 927 12.17 -6.63 27.05
CA GLY A 927 11.59 -5.81 25.98
C GLY A 927 11.81 -6.38 24.59
N TYR A 928 11.65 -5.54 23.56
CA TYR A 928 12.03 -5.91 22.20
C TYR A 928 13.50 -6.33 22.18
N SER A 929 14.38 -5.53 22.78
CA SER A 929 15.71 -6.00 23.18
C SER A 929 15.83 -5.90 24.71
N GLY A 930 16.57 -6.80 25.32
CA GLY A 930 16.73 -6.80 26.78
C GLY A 930 17.72 -5.73 27.27
N GLY A 931 17.48 -5.17 28.44
CA GLY A 931 18.42 -4.26 29.12
C GLY A 931 19.59 -5.01 29.76
N SER A 932 20.73 -4.34 29.95
CA SER A 932 21.90 -4.97 30.55
C SER A 932 21.68 -5.32 32.03
N GLY A 933 22.39 -6.33 32.53
CA GLY A 933 22.47 -6.55 33.97
C GLY A 933 23.21 -5.41 34.68
N GLY A 934 22.99 -5.23 35.98
CA GLY A 934 23.83 -4.39 36.82
C GLY A 934 25.21 -5.02 37.04
N ALA A 935 26.21 -4.19 37.37
CA ALA A 935 27.60 -4.64 37.55
C ALA A 935 28.20 -4.30 38.93
N ASN A 936 27.50 -3.53 39.76
CA ASN A 936 28.02 -3.04 41.04
C ASN A 936 27.02 -3.34 42.18
N LYS A 937 27.54 -3.50 43.40
CA LYS A 937 26.81 -3.76 44.66
C LYS A 937 26.37 -2.49 45.40
N ASP A 938 26.90 -1.35 44.96
CA ASP A 938 26.60 -0.01 45.47
C ASP A 938 25.55 0.69 44.59
N ILE A 939 25.48 2.02 44.61
CA ILE A 939 24.55 2.85 43.81
C ILE A 939 24.62 2.43 42.33
N SER A 940 23.62 1.66 41.88
CA SER A 940 23.61 1.06 40.55
C SER A 940 22.20 0.65 40.11
N CYS A 941 22.06 0.41 38.81
CA CYS A 941 20.85 -0.15 38.25
C CYS A 941 21.13 -1.06 37.05
N GLY A 942 20.22 -2.00 36.79
CA GLY A 942 20.17 -2.69 35.51
C GLY A 942 19.67 -1.74 34.43
N GLY A 943 20.04 -2.00 33.18
CA GLY A 943 19.54 -1.24 32.04
C GLY A 943 18.07 -1.54 31.77
N GLY A 944 17.28 -0.54 31.32
CA GLY A 944 15.91 -0.79 30.85
C GLY A 944 15.86 -1.45 29.46
N GLY A 945 14.77 -2.16 29.17
CA GLY A 945 14.55 -2.84 27.89
C GLY A 945 14.24 -1.87 26.74
N GLY A 946 14.55 -2.30 25.52
CA GLY A 946 14.20 -1.61 24.28
C GLY A 946 12.74 -1.85 23.89
N SER A 947 12.14 -0.91 23.17
CA SER A 947 10.76 -0.95 22.69
C SER A 947 10.69 -1.08 21.16
N PHE A 948 9.52 -1.42 20.63
CA PHE A 948 9.28 -1.53 19.21
C PHE A 948 7.87 -1.07 18.89
N ASN A 949 7.68 -0.33 17.80
CA ASN A 949 6.36 0.10 17.35
C ASN A 949 6.35 0.20 15.83
N ASN A 950 5.57 -0.68 15.20
CA ASN A 950 5.39 -0.72 13.74
C ASN A 950 4.05 -0.10 13.29
N GLY A 951 3.34 0.58 14.20
CA GLY A 951 2.05 1.22 13.92
C GLY A 951 2.21 2.59 13.28
N THR A 952 1.13 3.11 12.70
CA THR A 952 1.04 4.51 12.28
C THR A 952 0.66 5.40 13.47
N ASN A 953 0.69 6.73 13.31
CA ASN A 953 0.28 7.69 14.37
C ASN A 953 0.95 7.46 15.73
N GLN A 954 2.26 7.20 15.71
CA GLN A 954 2.99 6.80 16.91
C GLN A 954 3.09 7.91 17.94
N GLN A 955 2.85 7.56 19.20
CA GLN A 955 3.13 8.40 20.36
C GLN A 955 3.88 7.52 21.37
N ASN A 956 5.19 7.68 21.40
CA ASN A 956 6.07 6.85 22.22
C ASN A 956 6.67 7.74 23.31
N GLU A 957 6.59 7.26 24.54
CA GLU A 957 7.03 7.98 25.72
C GLU A 957 7.91 7.04 26.54
N CYS A 958 9.18 7.41 26.70
CA CYS A 958 10.06 6.66 27.58
C CYS A 958 9.64 6.93 29.03
N CYS A 959 9.91 5.95 29.89
CA CYS A 959 9.87 6.20 31.32
C CYS A 959 8.50 6.59 31.91
N TYR A 960 7.41 6.07 31.33
CA TYR A 960 6.02 6.38 31.71
C TYR A 960 5.56 5.63 32.97
N ASN A 961 5.84 4.32 33.06
CA ASN A 961 5.33 3.50 34.15
C ASN A 961 6.27 3.53 35.36
N THR A 962 5.95 4.39 36.32
CA THR A 962 6.78 4.65 37.52
C THR A 962 6.68 3.58 38.59
N ALA A 963 5.58 2.82 38.61
CA ALA A 963 5.37 1.71 39.52
C ALA A 963 4.20 0.85 39.03
N GLY A 964 4.47 -0.43 38.74
CA GLY A 964 3.42 -1.40 38.48
C GLY A 964 3.74 -2.37 37.34
N HIS A 965 2.80 -3.27 37.12
CA HIS A 965 2.82 -4.17 35.97
C HIS A 965 2.59 -3.37 34.68
N GLY A 966 2.85 -4.01 33.55
CA GLY A 966 2.48 -3.51 32.24
C GLY A 966 0.98 -3.52 32.02
N LYS A 967 0.57 -2.96 30.88
CA LYS A 967 -0.83 -2.88 30.47
C LYS A 967 -0.93 -2.78 28.96
N VAL A 968 -1.99 -3.32 28.36
CA VAL A 968 -2.32 -3.06 26.96
C VAL A 968 -3.75 -2.53 26.88
N ILE A 969 -3.96 -1.47 26.12
CA ILE A 969 -5.28 -0.91 25.83
C ILE A 969 -5.44 -0.93 24.31
N ILE A 970 -6.50 -1.57 23.84
CA ILE A 970 -6.83 -1.70 22.42
C ILE A 970 -8.19 -1.05 22.18
N THR A 971 -8.21 0.04 21.42
CA THR A 971 -9.43 0.78 21.09
C THR A 971 -9.73 0.68 19.60
N PHE A 972 -10.92 0.20 19.24
CA PHE A 972 -11.39 0.21 17.87
C PHE A 972 -11.72 1.64 17.43
N LEU A 973 -11.23 2.04 16.25
CA LEU A 973 -11.44 3.38 15.72
C LEU A 973 -12.59 3.43 14.72
N HIS A 974 -12.55 2.61 13.66
CA HIS A 974 -13.56 2.57 12.60
C HIS A 974 -13.42 1.34 11.69
#